data_AF-U4KHX3-F1
#
_entry.id   AF-U4KHX3-F1
#
_cell.length_a   1.000
_cell.length_b   1.000
_cell.length_c   1.000
_cell.angle_alpha   90.00
_cell.angle_beta   90.00
_cell.angle_gamma   90.00
#
_symmetry.space_group_name_H-M   'P 1'
#
loop_
_entity.id
_entity.type
_entity.pdbx_description
1 polymer ?
#
loop_
_entity_poly.entity_id
_entity_poly.type
_entity_poly.pdbx_seq_one_letter_code
_entity_poly.pdbx_strand_id
1 'polypeptide(L)'
;MTKTFLKISTLSLAVALAGCGGGEGSNNGQSGSTPPSSGTTKELNVTAIDGYLRNAKVWLDLNNNFAHDINEPLATTGTGGQATLNVENISSPSSYPVVVKATKGTTIDEDSGAAVTRNFLLSAPPGDLIITPLTTLLKQKIDRGSSAEQAKQAVASELQIDASSVSKDYKSENLADVAFAARVLVHQSLIPESQTVANARKQSTDNAVQEKIAAIGQLIKSEKSKPNPSFDNKTVQITASNSTTTAVIQNDRDNDGYWDHTDAQGNLLSATNWNVNTHGAWPAGADLFPTDPNEYADSDGDKVGDNSDAFPNDASESKDSDGDGVGDNSDAFPSNPNEQKDSDGDGVGDNSDAFPNDPNRSTLPTLIINEVSTTRYISDQRWVEVYNSGSKDIDLSQYVLKSGAIRNQYSQLNKYSFPLPQIILKKGEYILLQAKAINNAYAETGSSNQVITITENSYVPYWTDSGFVEIVQSSNNQTVDFVRFGLNTTSPTSVNNWAGTSTIERLPQVLGRSLSRPQNHTDTNKAEDWAVVTFATPGGVNDVNHCTSDTDNDNVPDCAERPNTTYAGMDMYGWGARENQPDIFIEIDYMDPTNGNRQAADEGIIPRKEALDKVKFAFQNRGYSLHFDTGSLHGQDHNLGGGNQVPFSLGISLSRSYNPVTLQSYKIEHMDIRRRLVFYYMMFGNSQNRTGASGSSGVAEINGNDSLITLGGWGLNSRSVLARNTLINFQSGTIMHEFGHNLGLLHGGNENLNFKPNYYSVMNYMYQLDGLSTLGQAEGDRYYLTNYERRLANQNCRNTPQNYATTTSELINGPYGSPDNFKIDYSDGSGQPLDETNLDETKGLGRSVTDRVDFNCDGDSNDTAVSLDLTNVSAISQTNGKTSLTDFNDWGAVSLRFRDTYSGNTGAYRVTSQNSEQVTHDYLANDSQEYIVEAAPSAEFFERLKKLGVID
;
A
#
# COMPACT_ATOMS: atom_id res chain seq x y z
N MET A 1 20.93 51.76 -4.40
CA MET A 1 20.40 51.37 -3.07
C MET A 1 20.67 49.87 -2.94
N THR A 2 21.77 49.44 -2.29
CA THR A 2 21.84 48.92 -0.89
C THR A 2 21.02 47.63 -0.68
N LYS A 3 21.63 46.42 -0.56
CA LYS A 3 22.19 45.73 0.66
C LYS A 3 21.13 45.01 1.53
N THR A 4 21.32 43.81 2.16
CA THR A 4 22.39 42.77 2.13
C THR A 4 21.99 41.49 2.93
N PHE A 5 21.99 40.29 2.32
CA PHE A 5 21.98 38.93 2.96
C PHE A 5 20.77 38.59 3.90
N LEU A 6 20.50 37.38 4.44
CA LEU A 6 21.29 36.17 4.78
C LEU A 6 20.43 34.85 4.79
N LYS A 7 21.07 33.67 4.78
CA LYS A 7 20.50 32.30 4.97
C LYS A 7 20.76 31.74 6.41
N ILE A 8 20.22 30.55 6.73
CA ILE A 8 20.69 29.42 7.61
C ILE A 8 19.46 28.82 8.36
N SER A 9 19.13 27.52 8.50
CA SER A 9 19.71 26.17 8.25
C SER A 9 20.12 25.35 9.51
N THR A 10 19.35 24.29 9.83
CA THR A 10 19.77 22.99 10.46
C THR A 10 20.34 23.01 11.92
N LEU A 11 20.48 21.93 12.71
CA LEU A 11 20.31 20.46 12.54
C LEU A 11 19.94 19.75 13.89
N SER A 12 19.59 18.47 13.80
CA SER A 12 19.14 17.50 14.84
C SER A 12 20.20 16.95 15.81
N LEU A 13 19.78 16.26 16.89
CA LEU A 13 20.44 15.03 17.38
C LEU A 13 19.53 14.15 18.26
N ALA A 14 19.74 12.83 18.24
CA ALA A 14 19.05 11.82 19.06
C ALA A 14 20.03 10.73 19.53
N VAL A 15 19.79 10.11 20.70
CA VAL A 15 20.45 8.86 21.15
C VAL A 15 19.45 8.07 22.01
N ALA A 16 19.43 6.74 21.84
CA ALA A 16 18.72 5.78 22.69
C ALA A 16 19.72 4.76 23.29
N LEU A 17 19.35 4.10 24.39
CA LEU A 17 20.06 2.93 24.92
C LEU A 17 19.12 2.08 25.80
N ALA A 18 19.31 0.76 25.78
CA ALA A 18 18.38 -0.23 26.33
C ALA A 18 19.09 -1.38 27.10
N GLY A 19 18.30 -2.16 27.86
CA GLY A 19 18.64 -3.50 28.34
C GLY A 19 18.52 -3.72 29.87
N CYS A 20 18.52 -4.93 30.42
CA CYS A 20 18.14 -6.28 29.91
C CYS A 20 18.27 -7.33 31.05
N GLY A 21 17.31 -8.26 31.19
CA GLY A 21 17.59 -9.68 31.54
C GLY A 21 17.62 -10.21 33.01
N GLY A 22 16.90 -11.31 33.24
CA GLY A 22 17.22 -12.44 34.15
C GLY A 22 17.03 -12.28 35.68
N GLY A 23 16.76 -13.33 36.49
CA GLY A 23 16.48 -14.74 36.18
C GLY A 23 16.90 -15.72 37.31
N GLU A 24 15.94 -16.15 38.16
CA GLU A 24 15.94 -17.30 39.12
C GLU A 24 17.00 -17.38 40.27
N GLY A 25 16.66 -18.01 41.43
CA GLY A 25 17.70 -18.46 42.38
C GLY A 25 17.49 -18.65 43.90
N SER A 26 16.28 -18.54 44.49
CA SER A 26 15.88 -19.00 45.85
C SER A 26 16.86 -18.93 47.07
N ASN A 27 16.47 -18.21 48.15
CA ASN A 27 16.30 -18.83 49.48
C ASN A 27 15.56 -17.97 50.54
N ASN A 28 14.48 -18.54 51.10
CA ASN A 28 13.84 -18.34 52.41
C ASN A 28 13.78 -16.95 53.11
N GLY A 29 12.56 -16.49 53.43
CA GLY A 29 12.39 -15.36 54.38
C GLY A 29 10.98 -14.80 54.66
N GLN A 30 9.91 -15.26 53.98
CA GLN A 30 8.50 -14.85 54.20
C GLN A 30 8.13 -13.35 54.10
N SER A 31 7.79 -12.95 52.88
CA SER A 31 6.62 -12.14 52.51
C SER A 31 6.40 -10.77 53.15
N GLY A 32 6.76 -9.72 52.41
CA GLY A 32 6.17 -8.39 52.53
C GLY A 32 5.70 -7.84 51.18
N SER A 33 4.62 -7.08 51.19
CA SER A 33 4.18 -6.13 50.16
C SER A 33 3.19 -5.17 50.84
N THR A 34 3.26 -3.84 50.73
CA THR A 34 4.20 -2.94 50.05
C THR A 34 4.28 -1.66 50.91
N PRO A 35 5.43 -1.00 51.11
CA PRO A 35 5.46 0.22 51.91
C PRO A 35 4.87 1.41 51.12
N PRO A 36 3.88 2.15 51.65
CA PRO A 36 3.64 3.50 51.20
C PRO A 36 4.86 4.34 51.60
N SER A 37 5.51 4.98 50.64
CA SER A 37 6.53 5.97 50.91
C SER A 37 5.90 7.15 51.65
N SER A 38 6.29 7.37 52.91
CA SER A 38 5.88 8.54 53.68
C SER A 38 6.62 9.81 53.23
N GLY A 39 6.37 10.22 51.99
CA GLY A 39 6.44 11.61 51.59
C GLY A 39 5.16 12.28 52.09
N THR A 40 5.28 13.24 53.01
CA THR A 40 4.14 14.04 53.46
C THR A 40 3.74 14.99 52.35
N THR A 41 2.79 14.59 51.52
CA THR A 41 2.09 15.45 50.57
C THR A 41 1.51 16.65 51.34
N LYS A 42 1.82 17.86 50.86
CA LYS A 42 1.23 19.08 51.44
C LYS A 42 -0.16 19.21 50.83
N GLU A 43 -1.17 18.89 51.61
CA GLU A 43 -2.57 18.82 51.17
C GLU A 43 -3.39 19.96 51.76
N LEU A 44 -4.38 20.44 51.00
CA LEU A 44 -5.35 21.44 51.42
C LEU A 44 -6.76 20.86 51.30
N ASN A 45 -7.40 20.61 52.44
CA ASN A 45 -8.78 20.11 52.49
C ASN A 45 -9.76 21.28 52.44
N VAL A 46 -10.73 21.19 51.53
CA VAL A 46 -11.73 22.23 51.27
C VAL A 46 -13.13 21.61 51.24
N THR A 47 -14.13 22.36 51.68
CA THR A 47 -15.54 21.93 51.71
C THR A 47 -16.40 22.90 50.92
N ALA A 48 -17.11 22.41 49.89
CA ALA A 48 -18.04 23.19 49.08
C ALA A 48 -19.48 23.00 49.56
N ILE A 49 -20.18 24.10 49.86
CA ILE A 49 -21.52 24.07 50.46
C ILE A 49 -22.44 25.15 49.85
N ASP A 50 -23.47 24.72 49.12
CA ASP A 50 -24.78 25.37 49.03
C ASP A 50 -25.78 24.56 49.90
N GLY A 51 -26.16 23.36 49.45
CA GLY A 51 -25.99 22.14 50.26
C GLY A 51 -24.64 21.48 50.00
N TYR A 52 -24.32 20.33 50.58
CA TYR A 52 -22.98 19.73 50.32
C TYR A 52 -22.84 19.35 48.83
N LEU A 53 -21.92 20.01 48.12
CA LEU A 53 -21.82 19.88 46.67
C LEU A 53 -20.89 18.73 46.28
N ARG A 54 -21.43 17.61 45.80
CA ARG A 54 -20.68 16.45 45.28
C ARG A 54 -20.49 16.56 43.77
N ASN A 55 -19.38 16.06 43.23
CA ASN A 55 -19.01 16.19 41.81
C ASN A 55 -18.85 17.66 41.33
N ALA A 56 -18.52 18.60 42.23
CA ALA A 56 -18.11 19.96 41.85
C ALA A 56 -16.60 19.98 41.58
N LYS A 57 -16.16 20.75 40.57
CA LYS A 57 -14.73 20.98 40.34
C LYS A 57 -14.25 22.07 41.28
N VAL A 58 -13.12 21.87 41.97
CA VAL A 58 -12.57 22.82 42.92
C VAL A 58 -11.07 22.98 42.71
N TRP A 59 -10.58 24.22 42.74
CA TRP A 59 -9.17 24.52 42.53
C TRP A 59 -8.70 25.73 43.35
N LEU A 60 -7.37 25.82 43.50
CA LEU A 60 -6.70 26.95 44.12
C LEU A 60 -6.33 27.97 43.03
N ASP A 61 -7.02 29.10 42.98
CA ASP A 61 -6.87 30.14 41.95
C ASP A 61 -5.67 31.03 42.30
N LEU A 62 -4.56 30.82 41.58
CA LEU A 62 -3.24 31.40 41.87
C LEU A 62 -3.06 32.81 41.31
N ASN A 63 -3.85 33.20 40.32
CA ASN A 63 -3.76 34.50 39.65
C ASN A 63 -4.99 35.39 39.89
N ASN A 64 -5.98 34.89 40.63
CA ASN A 64 -7.25 35.53 41.00
C ASN A 64 -8.11 35.87 39.76
N ASN A 65 -8.19 34.97 38.78
CA ASN A 65 -8.97 35.13 37.52
C ASN A 65 -10.28 34.30 37.47
N PHE A 66 -10.59 33.47 38.47
CA PHE A 66 -11.74 32.57 38.53
C PHE A 66 -11.86 31.53 37.39
N ALA A 67 -10.81 31.26 36.61
CA ALA A 67 -10.66 30.07 35.76
C ALA A 67 -9.78 29.04 36.47
N HIS A 68 -9.84 27.79 36.02
CA HIS A 68 -8.83 26.79 36.32
C HIS A 68 -7.75 26.83 35.23
N ASP A 69 -6.53 27.22 35.61
CA ASP A 69 -5.36 27.23 34.74
C ASP A 69 -4.51 25.94 34.91
N ILE A 70 -3.74 25.55 33.89
CA ILE A 70 -2.98 24.27 33.86
C ILE A 70 -1.98 24.08 35.04
N ASN A 71 -1.57 25.16 35.69
CA ASN A 71 -0.63 25.15 36.81
C ASN A 71 -1.32 25.13 38.19
N GLU A 72 -2.65 25.07 38.23
CA GLU A 72 -3.43 25.18 39.45
C GLU A 72 -3.89 23.80 39.95
N PRO A 73 -3.74 23.50 41.25
CA PRO A 73 -4.27 22.28 41.85
C PRO A 73 -5.77 22.17 41.62
N LEU A 74 -6.21 21.06 41.05
CA LEU A 74 -7.62 20.73 40.81
C LEU A 74 -7.99 19.45 41.55
N ALA A 75 -9.17 19.43 42.13
CA ALA A 75 -9.84 18.23 42.63
C ALA A 75 -11.33 18.26 42.26
N THR A 76 -12.00 17.14 42.51
CA THR A 76 -13.46 17.02 42.44
C THR A 76 -13.97 16.70 43.84
N THR A 77 -15.07 17.34 44.26
CA THR A 77 -15.66 17.12 45.58
C THR A 77 -16.37 15.76 45.67
N GLY A 78 -16.18 15.07 46.79
CA GLY A 78 -16.89 13.85 47.16
C GLY A 78 -18.12 14.13 48.03
N THR A 79 -18.57 13.09 48.75
CA THR A 79 -19.65 13.19 49.74
C THR A 79 -19.33 14.22 50.83
N GLY A 80 -20.34 14.97 51.30
CA GLY A 80 -20.14 16.05 52.26
C GLY A 80 -19.40 17.26 51.66
N GLY A 81 -19.36 17.39 50.33
CA GLY A 81 -18.75 18.52 49.64
C GLY A 81 -17.23 18.61 49.74
N GLN A 82 -16.55 17.57 50.24
CA GLN A 82 -15.14 17.62 50.59
C GLN A 82 -14.24 17.31 49.39
N ALA A 83 -13.13 18.04 49.26
CA ALA A 83 -12.05 17.71 48.34
C ALA A 83 -10.68 17.99 48.97
N THR A 84 -9.64 17.34 48.43
CA THR A 84 -8.25 17.52 48.84
C THR A 84 -7.44 17.98 47.64
N LEU A 85 -6.89 19.19 47.73
CA LEU A 85 -6.00 19.77 46.72
C LEU A 85 -4.54 19.44 47.08
N ASN A 86 -3.79 18.85 46.14
CA ASN A 86 -2.35 18.69 46.29
C ASN A 86 -1.66 20.03 46.05
N VAL A 87 -1.04 20.59 47.09
CA VAL A 87 -0.37 21.89 47.08
C VAL A 87 1.13 21.78 47.39
N GLU A 88 1.74 20.62 47.12
CA GLU A 88 3.17 20.32 47.35
C GLU A 88 4.11 21.36 46.74
N ASN A 89 3.85 21.78 45.50
CA ASN A 89 4.67 22.74 44.76
C ASN A 89 4.35 24.22 45.10
N ILE A 90 3.54 24.49 46.12
CA ILE A 90 3.05 25.84 46.45
C ILE A 90 3.53 26.25 47.84
N SER A 91 4.33 27.31 47.88
CA SER A 91 4.99 27.81 49.10
C SER A 91 3.98 28.25 50.17
N SER A 92 3.01 29.08 49.79
CA SER A 92 1.99 29.65 50.68
C SER A 92 0.55 29.44 50.16
N PRO A 93 -0.01 28.22 50.20
CA PRO A 93 -1.32 27.91 49.61
C PRO A 93 -2.46 28.77 50.18
N SER A 94 -2.43 29.08 51.48
CA SER A 94 -3.40 29.94 52.16
C SER A 94 -3.36 31.42 51.74
N SER A 95 -2.43 31.83 50.88
CA SER A 95 -2.38 33.18 50.30
C SER A 95 -3.23 33.34 49.04
N TYR A 96 -3.85 32.26 48.57
CA TYR A 96 -4.64 32.22 47.34
C TYR A 96 -6.11 31.85 47.62
N PRO A 97 -7.08 32.42 46.88
CA PRO A 97 -8.48 32.03 46.98
C PRO A 97 -8.74 30.62 46.45
N VAL A 98 -9.79 29.98 46.95
CA VAL A 98 -10.31 28.71 46.41
C VAL A 98 -11.58 29.01 45.61
N VAL A 99 -11.73 28.37 44.46
CA VAL A 99 -12.90 28.48 43.57
C VAL A 99 -13.52 27.11 43.36
N VAL A 100 -14.85 27.03 43.39
CA VAL A 100 -15.63 25.83 43.12
C VAL A 100 -16.58 26.12 41.95
N LYS A 101 -16.60 25.25 40.95
CA LYS A 101 -17.58 25.25 39.86
C LYS A 101 -18.55 24.07 40.01
N ALA A 102 -19.80 24.40 40.29
CA ALA A 102 -20.94 23.50 40.12
C ALA A 102 -21.39 23.51 38.65
N THR A 103 -21.66 22.34 38.09
CA THR A 103 -22.00 22.16 36.66
C THR A 103 -23.37 21.52 36.51
N LYS A 104 -24.25 22.11 35.66
CA LYS A 104 -25.63 21.62 35.42
C LYS A 104 -25.60 20.12 35.10
N GLY A 105 -26.49 19.34 35.71
CA GLY A 105 -26.65 17.92 35.43
C GLY A 105 -25.49 17.01 35.88
N THR A 106 -24.43 17.57 36.49
CA THR A 106 -23.23 16.80 36.89
C THR A 106 -22.93 16.92 38.39
N THR A 107 -22.95 18.14 38.91
CA THR A 107 -22.76 18.40 40.34
C THR A 107 -24.05 18.10 41.07
N ILE A 108 -24.00 17.30 42.12
CA ILE A 108 -25.15 16.92 42.95
C ILE A 108 -25.14 17.81 44.18
N ASP A 109 -26.27 18.43 44.49
CA ASP A 109 -26.48 19.05 45.79
C ASP A 109 -27.06 17.99 46.74
N GLU A 110 -26.38 17.70 47.85
CA GLU A 110 -26.84 16.68 48.81
C GLU A 110 -28.04 17.12 49.67
N ASP A 111 -28.52 18.36 49.55
CA ASP A 111 -29.75 18.83 50.21
C ASP A 111 -31.02 18.36 49.49
N SER A 112 -31.02 18.34 48.15
CA SER A 112 -32.09 17.77 47.32
C SER A 112 -31.79 16.33 46.88
N GLY A 113 -30.51 15.95 46.82
CA GLY A 113 -30.04 14.70 46.20
C GLY A 113 -30.04 14.74 44.67
N ALA A 114 -30.50 15.84 44.07
CA ALA A 114 -30.60 16.08 42.64
C ALA A 114 -29.33 16.70 42.06
N ALA A 115 -29.18 16.63 40.73
CA ALA A 115 -28.16 17.40 40.04
C ALA A 115 -28.56 18.89 40.00
N VAL A 116 -27.59 19.80 40.17
CA VAL A 116 -27.86 21.25 40.13
C VAL A 116 -28.45 21.65 38.77
N THR A 117 -29.51 22.46 38.80
CA THR A 117 -30.28 22.85 37.60
C THR A 117 -29.58 23.94 36.77
N ARG A 118 -28.52 24.56 37.29
CA ARG A 118 -27.73 25.60 36.62
C ARG A 118 -26.24 25.56 36.99
N ASN A 119 -25.40 26.16 36.14
CA ASN A 119 -23.99 26.36 36.44
C ASN A 119 -23.82 27.50 37.47
N PHE A 120 -22.92 27.34 38.43
CA PHE A 120 -22.50 28.44 39.31
C PHE A 120 -21.07 28.30 39.82
N LEU A 121 -20.46 29.45 40.12
CA LEU A 121 -19.13 29.58 40.72
C LEU A 121 -19.25 30.10 42.15
N LEU A 122 -18.79 29.28 43.10
CA LEU A 122 -18.52 29.70 44.46
C LEU A 122 -17.03 30.05 44.61
N SER A 123 -16.71 30.92 45.57
CA SER A 123 -15.33 31.24 45.94
C SER A 123 -15.19 31.60 47.41
N ALA A 124 -13.97 31.48 47.93
CA ALA A 124 -13.61 31.94 49.26
C ALA A 124 -12.35 32.83 49.21
N PRO A 125 -12.19 33.80 50.11
CA PRO A 125 -10.96 34.59 50.21
C PRO A 125 -9.77 33.74 50.69
N PRO A 126 -8.53 34.19 50.44
CA PRO A 126 -7.32 33.54 50.94
C PRO A 126 -7.41 33.13 52.41
N GLY A 127 -7.29 31.82 52.66
CA GLY A 127 -7.31 31.22 54.00
C GLY A 127 -8.65 30.64 54.46
N ASP A 128 -9.79 31.02 53.84
CA ASP A 128 -11.08 30.38 54.11
C ASP A 128 -11.20 29.09 53.27
N LEU A 129 -11.43 27.95 53.94
CA LEU A 129 -11.50 26.61 53.31
C LEU A 129 -12.91 26.02 53.26
N ILE A 130 -13.91 26.77 53.75
CA ILE A 130 -15.34 26.48 53.56
C ILE A 130 -15.82 27.43 52.46
N ILE A 131 -16.21 26.89 51.31
CA ILE A 131 -16.55 27.66 50.11
C ILE A 131 -18.08 27.60 49.95
N THR A 132 -18.74 28.76 50.09
CA THR A 132 -20.21 28.87 50.09
C THR A 132 -20.71 30.06 49.26
N PRO A 133 -22.02 30.16 48.97
CA PRO A 133 -22.63 31.39 48.44
C PRO A 133 -22.28 32.63 49.28
N LEU A 134 -22.18 32.49 50.60
CA LEU A 134 -21.86 33.59 51.52
C LEU A 134 -20.38 33.98 51.46
N THR A 135 -19.45 33.01 51.42
CA THR A 135 -18.02 33.34 51.22
C THR A 135 -17.76 33.93 49.84
N THR A 136 -18.63 33.64 48.86
CA THR A 136 -18.57 34.22 47.52
C THR A 136 -18.95 35.71 47.53
N LEU A 137 -19.99 36.08 48.29
CA LEU A 137 -20.33 37.49 48.52
C LEU A 137 -19.23 38.22 49.33
N LEU A 138 -18.64 37.54 50.33
CA LEU A 138 -17.50 38.04 51.09
C LEU A 138 -16.30 38.32 50.18
N LYS A 139 -15.91 37.36 49.33
CA LYS A 139 -14.83 37.48 48.36
C LYS A 139 -15.05 38.64 47.39
N GLN A 140 -16.25 38.78 46.83
CA GLN A 140 -16.59 39.90 45.94
C GLN A 140 -16.43 41.27 46.63
N LYS A 141 -16.82 41.41 47.91
CA LYS A 141 -16.62 42.67 48.64
C LYS A 141 -15.14 42.95 48.96
N ILE A 142 -14.34 41.91 49.20
CA ILE A 142 -12.89 42.00 49.40
C ILE A 142 -12.20 42.42 48.09
N ASP A 143 -12.55 41.82 46.95
CA ASP A 143 -11.99 42.17 45.64
C ASP A 143 -12.28 43.63 45.26
N ARG A 144 -13.41 44.19 45.72
CA ARG A 144 -13.77 45.62 45.58
C ARG A 144 -13.06 46.54 46.60
N GLY A 145 -12.11 46.03 47.37
CA GLY A 145 -11.26 46.80 48.29
C GLY A 145 -11.71 46.88 49.74
N SER A 146 -12.73 46.13 50.17
CA SER A 146 -13.06 46.00 51.59
C SER A 146 -12.04 45.13 52.32
N SER A 147 -11.73 45.45 53.58
CA SER A 147 -11.03 44.47 54.45
C SER A 147 -11.94 43.28 54.77
N ALA A 148 -11.34 42.12 55.10
CA ALA A 148 -12.09 40.89 55.38
C ALA A 148 -13.15 41.06 56.47
N GLU A 149 -12.82 41.72 57.59
CA GLU A 149 -13.76 41.99 58.68
C GLU A 149 -14.92 42.91 58.26
N GLN A 150 -14.63 43.98 57.51
CA GLN A 150 -15.67 44.88 57.00
C GLN A 150 -16.60 44.17 56.01
N ALA A 151 -16.03 43.36 55.10
CA ALA A 151 -16.79 42.59 54.13
C ALA A 151 -17.67 41.53 54.81
N LYS A 152 -17.14 40.84 55.82
CA LYS A 152 -17.86 39.84 56.62
C LYS A 152 -19.03 40.46 57.40
N GLN A 153 -18.78 41.59 58.06
CA GLN A 153 -19.84 42.35 58.73
C GLN A 153 -20.90 42.88 57.75
N ALA A 154 -20.50 43.28 56.53
CA ALA A 154 -21.43 43.74 55.50
C ALA A 154 -22.34 42.61 54.99
N VAL A 155 -21.79 41.44 54.61
CA VAL A 155 -22.59 40.28 54.19
C VAL A 155 -23.57 39.85 55.27
N ALA A 156 -23.11 39.77 56.52
CA ALA A 156 -23.97 39.43 57.66
C ALA A 156 -25.10 40.44 57.89
N SER A 157 -24.80 41.74 57.74
CA SER A 157 -25.78 42.82 57.88
C SER A 157 -26.78 42.85 56.71
N GLU A 158 -26.36 42.53 55.49
CA GLU A 158 -27.23 42.50 54.32
C GLU A 158 -28.22 41.33 54.38
N LEU A 159 -27.76 40.14 54.79
CA LEU A 159 -28.59 38.92 54.94
C LEU A 159 -29.32 38.83 56.30
N GLN A 160 -29.03 39.73 57.24
CA GLN A 160 -29.56 39.71 58.62
C GLN A 160 -29.27 38.38 59.36
N ILE A 161 -28.03 37.89 59.24
CA ILE A 161 -27.48 36.68 59.88
C ILE A 161 -26.33 37.03 60.85
N ASP A 162 -25.85 36.06 61.61
CA ASP A 162 -24.71 36.28 62.53
C ASP A 162 -23.38 36.38 61.76
N ALA A 163 -22.52 37.35 62.14
CA ALA A 163 -21.26 37.60 61.45
C ALA A 163 -20.25 36.43 61.55
N SER A 164 -20.34 35.61 62.59
CA SER A 164 -19.49 34.41 62.73
C SER A 164 -19.87 33.28 61.78
N SER A 165 -21.10 33.28 61.22
CA SER A 165 -21.61 32.21 60.36
C SER A 165 -21.16 32.29 58.89
N VAL A 166 -20.73 33.46 58.41
CA VAL A 166 -20.44 33.74 56.98
C VAL A 166 -19.39 32.80 56.36
N SER A 167 -18.39 32.37 57.15
CA SER A 167 -17.31 31.44 56.73
C SER A 167 -17.38 30.10 57.47
N LYS A 168 -18.54 29.71 58.00
CA LYS A 168 -18.75 28.42 58.69
C LYS A 168 -19.45 27.43 57.78
N ASP A 169 -19.24 26.16 58.08
CA ASP A 169 -20.13 25.09 57.66
C ASP A 169 -21.44 25.19 58.45
N TYR A 170 -22.43 25.83 57.83
CA TYR A 170 -23.77 26.00 58.41
C TYR A 170 -24.61 24.71 58.40
N LYS A 171 -24.21 23.68 57.63
CA LYS A 171 -24.90 22.39 57.61
C LYS A 171 -24.56 21.59 58.87
N SER A 172 -23.29 21.45 59.23
CA SER A 172 -22.91 20.77 60.49
C SER A 172 -23.30 21.56 61.74
N GLU A 173 -23.30 22.89 61.69
CA GLU A 173 -23.75 23.77 62.77
C GLU A 173 -25.28 23.95 62.87
N ASN A 174 -26.07 23.35 61.95
CA ASN A 174 -27.55 23.42 61.88
C ASN A 174 -28.13 24.85 61.83
N LEU A 175 -27.51 25.76 61.08
CA LEU A 175 -27.93 27.17 60.97
C LEU A 175 -28.96 27.34 59.83
N ALA A 176 -30.23 27.03 60.11
CA ALA A 176 -31.29 26.97 59.10
C ALA A 176 -31.54 28.29 58.33
N ASP A 177 -31.35 29.44 58.98
CA ASP A 177 -31.45 30.76 58.36
C ASP A 177 -30.30 31.06 57.38
N VAL A 178 -29.11 30.52 57.68
CA VAL A 178 -27.90 30.64 56.85
C VAL A 178 -27.98 29.69 55.66
N ALA A 179 -28.45 28.46 55.88
CA ALA A 179 -28.71 27.48 54.81
C ALA A 179 -29.78 28.00 53.82
N PHE A 180 -30.87 28.56 54.31
CA PHE A 180 -31.89 29.21 53.49
C PHE A 180 -31.33 30.38 52.68
N ALA A 181 -30.50 31.23 53.30
CA ALA A 181 -29.84 32.33 52.60
C ALA A 181 -28.92 31.81 51.47
N ALA A 182 -28.14 30.76 51.72
CA ALA A 182 -27.26 30.14 50.74
C ALA A 182 -28.05 29.64 49.51
N ARG A 183 -29.02 28.73 49.75
CA ARG A 183 -29.90 28.14 48.73
C ARG A 183 -30.54 29.24 47.87
N VAL A 184 -31.22 30.19 48.50
CA VAL A 184 -31.91 31.27 47.78
C VAL A 184 -30.95 32.13 46.94
N LEU A 185 -29.70 32.36 47.37
CA LEU A 185 -28.72 33.10 46.56
C LEU A 185 -28.37 32.38 45.25
N VAL A 186 -28.35 31.04 45.24
CA VAL A 186 -28.07 30.24 44.05
C VAL A 186 -29.29 30.12 43.14
N HIS A 187 -30.45 29.70 43.64
CA HIS A 187 -31.67 29.55 42.83
C HIS A 187 -32.23 30.88 42.28
N GLN A 188 -31.87 32.03 42.87
CA GLN A 188 -32.22 33.36 42.35
C GLN A 188 -31.12 33.99 41.45
N SER A 189 -30.09 33.22 41.06
CA SER A 189 -28.93 33.66 40.25
C SER A 189 -28.20 34.90 40.81
N LEU A 190 -28.15 35.02 42.14
CA LEU A 190 -27.45 36.09 42.84
C LEU A 190 -25.97 35.77 43.04
N ILE A 191 -25.57 34.51 42.87
CA ILE A 191 -24.18 34.03 42.73
C ILE A 191 -23.75 34.06 41.24
N PRO A 192 -22.45 34.23 40.90
CA PRO A 192 -22.00 34.19 39.51
C PRO A 192 -22.21 32.82 38.85
N GLU A 193 -22.80 32.80 37.65
CA GLU A 193 -22.98 31.57 36.86
C GLU A 193 -21.71 31.15 36.08
N SER A 194 -20.77 32.08 35.90
CA SER A 194 -19.57 31.89 35.08
C SER A 194 -18.39 32.76 35.55
N GLN A 195 -17.19 32.40 35.11
CA GLN A 195 -15.96 33.19 35.28
C GLN A 195 -16.14 34.64 34.81
N THR A 196 -16.80 34.86 33.67
CA THR A 196 -17.03 36.20 33.11
C THR A 196 -17.84 37.06 34.06
N VAL A 197 -18.91 36.50 34.64
CA VAL A 197 -19.76 37.21 35.63
C VAL A 197 -19.01 37.44 36.94
N ALA A 198 -18.19 36.47 37.39
CA ALA A 198 -17.35 36.63 38.58
C ALA A 198 -16.33 37.78 38.41
N ASN A 199 -15.62 37.81 37.29
CA ASN A 199 -14.68 38.88 36.96
C ASN A 199 -15.36 40.26 36.76
N ALA A 200 -16.54 40.32 36.14
CA ALA A 200 -17.28 41.56 36.04
C ALA A 200 -17.67 42.11 37.42
N ARG A 201 -18.17 41.25 38.30
CA ARG A 201 -18.52 41.59 39.70
C ARG A 201 -17.30 41.88 40.58
N LYS A 202 -16.08 41.59 40.13
CA LYS A 202 -14.81 42.01 40.78
C LYS A 202 -14.60 43.53 40.67
N GLN A 203 -15.03 44.13 39.55
CA GLN A 203 -14.71 45.52 39.18
C GLN A 203 -15.86 46.51 39.43
N SER A 204 -17.09 46.04 39.56
CA SER A 204 -18.28 46.88 39.77
C SER A 204 -19.28 46.26 40.75
N THR A 205 -20.14 47.11 41.31
CA THR A 205 -21.28 46.68 42.14
C THR A 205 -22.53 46.63 41.28
N ASP A 206 -23.15 45.45 41.20
CA ASP A 206 -24.47 45.26 40.61
C ASP A 206 -25.55 45.66 41.62
N ASN A 207 -26.11 46.86 41.46
CA ASN A 207 -27.12 47.40 42.38
C ASN A 207 -28.39 46.53 42.41
N ALA A 208 -28.80 45.93 41.28
CA ALA A 208 -30.00 45.10 41.22
C ALA A 208 -29.79 43.78 42.00
N VAL A 209 -28.60 43.19 41.93
CA VAL A 209 -28.24 42.04 42.78
C VAL A 209 -28.18 42.44 44.25
N GLN A 210 -27.61 43.59 44.61
CA GLN A 210 -27.59 44.05 46.01
C GLN A 210 -29.00 44.34 46.56
N GLU A 211 -29.91 44.93 45.77
CA GLU A 211 -31.31 45.14 46.17
C GLU A 211 -32.04 43.83 46.44
N LYS A 212 -31.86 42.81 45.58
CA LYS A 212 -32.43 41.46 45.78
C LYS A 212 -31.89 40.80 47.05
N ILE A 213 -30.58 40.87 47.29
CA ILE A 213 -29.94 40.34 48.50
C ILE A 213 -30.48 41.05 49.76
N ALA A 214 -30.62 42.37 49.73
CA ALA A 214 -31.18 43.13 50.84
C ALA A 214 -32.66 42.79 51.11
N ALA A 215 -33.45 42.54 50.06
CA ALA A 215 -34.84 42.09 50.19
C ALA A 215 -34.93 40.70 50.85
N ILE A 216 -34.06 39.76 50.47
CA ILE A 216 -33.93 38.44 51.12
C ILE A 216 -33.56 38.60 52.60
N GLY A 217 -32.62 39.49 52.95
CA GLY A 217 -32.28 39.76 54.34
C GLY A 217 -33.43 40.34 55.16
N GLN A 218 -34.25 41.24 54.61
CA GLN A 218 -35.45 41.71 55.30
C GLN A 218 -36.51 40.61 55.47
N LEU A 219 -36.65 39.69 54.50
CA LEU A 219 -37.48 38.50 54.67
C LEU A 219 -36.99 37.62 55.82
N ILE A 220 -35.70 37.24 55.83
CA ILE A 220 -35.09 36.42 56.88
C ILE A 220 -35.34 37.04 58.26
N LYS A 221 -35.15 38.36 58.39
CA LYS A 221 -35.46 39.11 59.61
C LYS A 221 -36.94 39.04 60.00
N SER A 222 -37.84 39.16 59.03
CA SER A 222 -39.29 39.07 59.28
C SER A 222 -39.72 37.67 59.72
N GLU A 223 -39.15 36.62 59.11
CA GLU A 223 -39.41 35.22 59.47
C GLU A 223 -38.94 34.92 60.89
N LYS A 224 -37.69 35.28 61.21
CA LYS A 224 -37.10 35.17 62.56
C LYS A 224 -37.90 35.86 63.66
N SER A 225 -38.74 36.84 63.32
CA SER A 225 -39.59 37.55 64.29
C SER A 225 -40.92 36.85 64.60
N LYS A 226 -41.27 35.78 63.87
CA LYS A 226 -42.49 35.00 64.10
C LYS A 226 -42.37 34.08 65.32
N PRO A 227 -43.48 33.65 65.94
CA PRO A 227 -43.46 32.74 67.10
C PRO A 227 -42.87 31.34 66.83
N ASN A 228 -42.87 30.91 65.56
CA ASN A 228 -42.29 29.65 65.11
C ASN A 228 -41.68 29.86 63.71
N PRO A 229 -40.44 30.39 63.60
CA PRO A 229 -39.79 30.60 62.32
C PRO A 229 -39.46 29.26 61.66
N SER A 230 -39.71 29.12 60.36
CA SER A 230 -39.32 27.93 59.59
C SER A 230 -38.89 28.32 58.17
N PHE A 231 -37.78 27.73 57.74
CA PHE A 231 -37.18 27.91 56.42
C PHE A 231 -37.11 26.59 55.61
N ASP A 232 -37.68 25.53 56.17
CA ASP A 232 -37.67 24.18 55.59
C ASP A 232 -38.76 24.07 54.52
N ASN A 233 -38.40 23.54 53.35
CA ASN A 233 -39.28 23.41 52.18
C ASN A 233 -39.87 24.77 51.76
N LYS A 234 -38.96 25.73 51.57
CA LYS A 234 -39.24 27.14 51.22
C LYS A 234 -38.25 27.68 50.18
N THR A 235 -38.79 28.41 49.22
CA THR A 235 -38.02 29.30 48.32
C THR A 235 -38.45 30.76 48.51
N VAL A 236 -37.88 31.66 47.71
CA VAL A 236 -38.26 33.08 47.64
C VAL A 236 -38.70 33.42 46.22
N GLN A 237 -39.93 33.87 46.07
CA GLN A 237 -40.40 34.53 44.85
C GLN A 237 -39.98 36.00 44.88
N ILE A 238 -39.15 36.43 43.92
CA ILE A 238 -38.70 37.82 43.78
C ILE A 238 -39.42 38.50 42.62
N THR A 239 -40.17 39.55 42.91
CA THR A 239 -40.86 40.38 41.92
C THR A 239 -40.26 41.80 41.94
N ALA A 240 -39.61 42.18 40.83
CA ALA A 240 -39.11 43.52 40.61
C ALA A 240 -40.08 44.31 39.73
N SER A 241 -40.66 45.40 40.24
CA SER A 241 -41.61 46.24 39.51
C SER A 241 -41.48 47.70 39.94
N ASN A 242 -41.46 48.63 38.99
CA ASN A 242 -41.39 50.08 39.24
C ASN A 242 -40.29 50.49 40.24
N SER A 243 -39.05 50.01 40.03
CA SER A 243 -37.89 50.27 40.90
C SER A 243 -38.06 49.82 42.36
N THR A 244 -39.01 48.91 42.63
CA THR A 244 -39.21 48.28 43.93
C THR A 244 -39.01 46.77 43.78
N THR A 245 -38.08 46.22 44.55
CA THR A 245 -37.82 44.79 44.62
C THR A 245 -38.56 44.21 45.84
N THR A 246 -39.61 43.43 45.59
CA THR A 246 -40.36 42.72 46.62
C THR A 246 -39.99 41.24 46.58
N ALA A 247 -39.74 40.66 47.74
CA ALA A 247 -39.48 39.23 47.90
C ALA A 247 -40.56 38.64 48.81
N VAL A 248 -41.01 37.40 48.54
CA VAL A 248 -41.99 36.67 49.34
C VAL A 248 -41.53 35.22 49.54
N ILE A 249 -41.63 34.70 50.77
CA ILE A 249 -41.36 33.28 51.06
C ILE A 249 -42.54 32.45 50.54
N GLN A 250 -42.25 31.44 49.72
CA GLN A 250 -43.22 30.48 49.17
C GLN A 250 -42.92 29.06 49.66
N ASN A 251 -43.88 28.14 49.47
CA ASN A 251 -43.63 26.70 49.60
C ASN A 251 -42.79 26.20 48.41
N ASP A 252 -41.94 25.22 48.67
CA ASP A 252 -41.03 24.57 47.73
C ASP A 252 -40.77 23.18 48.33
N ARG A 253 -41.49 22.15 47.85
CA ARG A 253 -41.60 20.88 48.58
C ARG A 253 -40.33 20.03 48.54
N ASP A 254 -39.63 20.03 47.41
CA ASP A 254 -38.46 19.21 47.13
C ASP A 254 -37.15 20.03 47.14
N ASN A 255 -37.23 21.35 47.32
CA ASN A 255 -36.11 22.29 47.44
C ASN A 255 -35.33 22.49 46.12
N ASP A 256 -36.02 22.37 44.98
CA ASP A 256 -35.48 22.67 43.64
C ASP A 256 -35.36 24.19 43.37
N GLY A 257 -35.96 25.01 44.23
CA GLY A 257 -35.92 26.47 44.25
C GLY A 257 -37.01 27.18 43.46
N TYR A 258 -37.84 26.45 42.72
CA TYR A 258 -39.12 26.91 42.19
C TYR A 258 -40.20 26.76 43.27
N TRP A 259 -41.42 27.27 43.04
CA TRP A 259 -42.45 27.30 44.09
C TRP A 259 -43.71 26.50 43.74
N ASP A 260 -44.19 25.73 44.72
CA ASP A 260 -45.44 24.97 44.69
C ASP A 260 -46.63 25.86 44.26
N HIS A 261 -47.20 25.63 43.07
CA HIS A 261 -48.46 26.28 42.72
C HIS A 261 -49.67 25.54 43.29
N THR A 262 -50.62 26.27 43.87
CA THR A 262 -51.90 25.73 44.34
C THR A 262 -53.08 26.46 43.73
N ASP A 263 -54.19 25.74 43.55
CA ASP A 263 -55.49 26.34 43.22
C ASP A 263 -56.05 27.23 44.35
N ALA A 264 -57.20 27.85 44.09
CA ALA A 264 -57.88 28.73 45.06
C ALA A 264 -58.44 27.99 46.30
N GLN A 265 -58.38 26.66 46.33
CA GLN A 265 -58.78 25.78 47.41
C GLN A 265 -57.57 25.24 48.20
N GLY A 266 -56.35 25.48 47.72
CA GLY A 266 -55.09 25.01 48.32
C GLY A 266 -54.62 23.63 47.85
N ASN A 267 -55.21 23.08 46.77
CA ASN A 267 -54.73 21.83 46.16
C ASN A 267 -53.52 22.10 45.28
N LEU A 268 -52.53 21.21 45.32
CA LEU A 268 -51.31 21.29 44.51
C LEU A 268 -51.60 21.05 43.02
N LEU A 269 -51.03 21.89 42.16
CA LEU A 269 -51.07 21.77 40.71
C LEU A 269 -49.71 21.32 40.15
N SER A 270 -49.70 20.56 39.06
CA SER A 270 -48.54 19.95 38.42
C SER A 270 -48.84 19.58 36.95
N ALA A 271 -47.83 19.16 36.17
CA ALA A 271 -47.98 18.73 34.76
C ALA A 271 -49.14 17.73 34.54
N THR A 272 -49.38 16.84 35.51
CA THR A 272 -50.38 15.78 35.40
C THR A 272 -51.83 16.27 35.60
N ASN A 273 -52.06 17.31 36.42
CA ASN A 273 -53.41 17.82 36.74
C ASN A 273 -53.66 19.26 36.27
N TRP A 274 -52.66 19.91 35.67
CA TRP A 274 -52.78 21.19 35.01
C TRP A 274 -53.67 21.11 33.77
N ASN A 275 -54.38 22.20 33.50
CA ASN A 275 -55.15 22.38 32.27
C ASN A 275 -55.27 23.87 31.99
N VAL A 276 -54.66 24.31 30.89
CA VAL A 276 -54.61 25.72 30.46
C VAL A 276 -56.01 26.34 30.31
N ASN A 277 -57.01 25.55 29.93
CA ASN A 277 -58.37 26.01 29.71
C ASN A 277 -59.15 26.30 31.01
N THR A 278 -58.76 25.68 32.12
CA THR A 278 -59.42 25.88 33.42
C THR A 278 -58.64 26.75 34.39
N HIS A 279 -57.31 26.81 34.24
CA HIS A 279 -56.41 27.51 35.17
C HIS A 279 -55.69 28.73 34.56
N GLY A 280 -55.72 28.93 33.24
CA GLY A 280 -55.01 30.01 32.56
C GLY A 280 -53.60 29.60 32.12
N ALA A 281 -52.67 30.56 32.04
CA ALA A 281 -51.26 30.27 31.77
C ALA A 281 -50.52 29.87 33.06
N TRP A 282 -49.51 28.99 32.95
CA TRP A 282 -48.74 28.55 34.12
C TRP A 282 -48.01 29.74 34.78
N PRO A 283 -48.03 29.90 36.11
CA PRO A 283 -47.39 31.04 36.74
C PRO A 283 -45.87 31.05 36.52
N ALA A 284 -45.31 32.23 36.22
CA ALA A 284 -43.87 32.37 36.01
C ALA A 284 -43.08 31.98 37.28
N GLY A 285 -42.19 31.00 37.13
CA GLY A 285 -41.32 30.48 38.19
C GLY A 285 -42.02 29.55 39.18
N ALA A 286 -43.27 29.13 38.94
CA ALA A 286 -43.89 28.03 39.66
C ALA A 286 -43.38 26.69 39.15
N ASP A 287 -43.32 25.71 40.04
CA ASP A 287 -42.84 24.36 39.77
C ASP A 287 -43.94 23.45 39.22
N LEU A 288 -43.74 22.94 38.00
CA LEU A 288 -44.65 22.04 37.31
C LEU A 288 -44.54 20.57 37.79
N PHE A 289 -43.46 20.16 38.46
CA PHE A 289 -43.25 18.81 38.99
C PHE A 289 -42.94 18.84 40.51
N PRO A 290 -43.88 19.32 41.37
CA PRO A 290 -43.68 19.66 42.81
C PRO A 290 -43.49 18.49 43.79
N THR A 291 -42.80 17.46 43.33
CA THR A 291 -42.29 16.29 44.06
C THR A 291 -41.00 15.70 43.45
N ASP A 292 -40.50 16.21 42.31
CA ASP A 292 -39.27 15.74 41.66
C ASP A 292 -38.24 16.89 41.54
N PRO A 293 -37.22 16.95 42.42
CA PRO A 293 -36.25 18.05 42.44
C PRO A 293 -35.33 18.13 41.21
N ASN A 294 -35.51 17.28 40.19
CA ASN A 294 -34.79 17.35 38.92
C ASN A 294 -35.62 17.98 37.80
N GLU A 295 -36.93 18.17 37.98
CA GLU A 295 -37.84 18.67 36.94
C GLU A 295 -38.71 19.81 37.45
N TYR A 296 -38.98 20.79 36.57
CA TYR A 296 -39.74 21.99 36.94
C TYR A 296 -40.50 22.63 35.77
N ALA A 297 -40.25 22.18 34.54
CA ALA A 297 -40.82 22.68 33.30
C ALA A 297 -41.02 21.54 32.29
N ASP A 298 -42.00 21.72 31.42
CA ASP A 298 -42.42 20.85 30.32
C ASP A 298 -42.80 21.82 29.19
N SER A 299 -41.88 22.00 28.24
CA SER A 299 -41.90 23.12 27.30
C SER A 299 -42.77 22.88 26.06
N ASP A 300 -43.04 21.63 25.70
CA ASP A 300 -43.94 21.25 24.60
C ASP A 300 -45.26 20.58 25.05
N GLY A 301 -45.36 20.11 26.29
CA GLY A 301 -46.57 19.56 26.90
C GLY A 301 -46.72 18.04 26.78
N ASP A 302 -45.67 17.28 26.45
CA ASP A 302 -45.71 15.82 26.35
C ASP A 302 -45.77 15.12 27.74
N LYS A 303 -45.36 15.83 28.80
CA LYS A 303 -45.28 15.45 30.25
C LYS A 303 -44.02 14.71 30.67
N VAL A 304 -43.02 14.57 29.81
CA VAL A 304 -41.62 14.43 30.21
C VAL A 304 -41.13 15.82 30.65
N GLY A 305 -40.20 15.88 31.59
CA GLY A 305 -39.66 17.15 32.06
C GLY A 305 -38.48 17.60 31.20
N ASP A 306 -38.32 18.91 31.03
CA ASP A 306 -37.29 19.55 30.19
C ASP A 306 -35.84 19.10 30.48
N ASN A 307 -35.55 18.44 31.60
CA ASN A 307 -34.21 17.94 31.95
C ASN A 307 -34.00 16.44 31.70
N SER A 308 -35.06 15.65 31.56
CA SER A 308 -35.04 14.22 31.20
C SER A 308 -35.43 13.96 29.75
N ASP A 309 -36.06 14.93 29.10
CA ASP A 309 -36.36 14.91 27.69
C ASP A 309 -35.10 15.21 26.83
N ALA A 310 -34.85 14.36 25.82
CA ALA A 310 -33.82 14.56 24.82
C ALA A 310 -34.18 15.65 23.78
N PHE A 311 -35.48 15.88 23.55
CA PHE A 311 -36.02 16.87 22.61
C PHE A 311 -37.11 17.76 23.27
N PRO A 312 -36.79 18.60 24.28
CA PRO A 312 -37.77 19.38 25.08
C PRO A 312 -38.66 20.41 24.35
N ASN A 313 -38.74 20.37 23.03
CA ASN A 313 -39.54 21.25 22.19
C ASN A 313 -40.27 20.48 21.06
N ASP A 314 -40.24 19.14 21.09
CA ASP A 314 -40.91 18.25 20.14
C ASP A 314 -41.65 17.11 20.87
N ALA A 315 -42.91 17.35 21.22
CA ALA A 315 -43.81 16.41 21.89
C ALA A 315 -44.11 15.09 21.12
N SER A 316 -43.36 14.78 20.05
CA SER A 316 -43.36 13.47 19.38
C SER A 316 -42.10 12.65 19.60
N GLU A 317 -41.04 13.20 20.20
CA GLU A 317 -39.79 12.52 20.53
C GLU A 317 -39.35 12.88 21.95
N SER A 318 -39.04 11.88 22.79
CA SER A 318 -38.53 12.16 24.15
C SER A 318 -37.31 11.33 24.55
N LYS A 319 -36.71 10.62 23.58
CA LYS A 319 -35.52 9.78 23.77
C LYS A 319 -34.63 9.78 22.54
N ASP A 320 -33.34 9.77 22.81
CA ASP A 320 -32.24 9.52 21.89
C ASP A 320 -31.38 8.46 22.57
N SER A 321 -31.59 7.19 22.20
CA SER A 321 -31.04 6.03 22.93
C SER A 321 -29.55 5.78 22.67
N ASP A 322 -28.95 6.40 21.65
CA ASP A 322 -27.51 6.29 21.35
C ASP A 322 -26.73 7.61 21.29
N GLY A 323 -27.43 8.75 21.26
CA GLY A 323 -26.88 10.09 21.41
C GLY A 323 -26.49 10.77 20.10
N ASP A 324 -27.10 10.40 18.97
CA ASP A 324 -26.77 10.94 17.65
C ASP A 324 -27.58 12.19 17.24
N GLY A 325 -28.65 12.50 17.99
CA GLY A 325 -29.52 13.65 17.76
C GLY A 325 -30.76 13.37 16.90
N VAL A 326 -31.07 12.11 16.57
CA VAL A 326 -32.36 11.67 16.03
C VAL A 326 -33.16 10.96 17.13
N GLY A 327 -34.47 11.22 17.19
CA GLY A 327 -35.33 10.61 18.21
C GLY A 327 -35.67 9.15 17.93
N ASP A 328 -35.79 8.34 18.98
CA ASP A 328 -36.08 6.90 18.94
C ASP A 328 -37.30 6.52 18.08
N ASN A 329 -38.29 7.41 17.87
CA ASN A 329 -39.46 7.12 17.03
C ASN A 329 -39.25 7.45 15.54
N SER A 330 -38.23 8.25 15.21
CA SER A 330 -37.87 8.68 13.85
C SER A 330 -36.64 7.94 13.30
N ASP A 331 -35.83 7.33 14.15
CA ASP A 331 -34.64 6.59 13.77
C ASP A 331 -34.96 5.12 13.39
N ALA A 332 -34.31 4.64 12.32
CA ALA A 332 -34.34 3.26 11.88
C ALA A 332 -33.46 2.33 12.73
N PHE A 333 -32.40 2.83 13.39
CA PHE A 333 -31.50 2.03 14.24
C PHE A 333 -31.20 2.66 15.62
N PRO A 334 -32.19 2.79 16.56
CA PRO A 334 -32.10 3.53 17.86
C PRO A 334 -31.12 2.98 18.92
N SER A 335 -29.94 2.55 18.51
CA SER A 335 -28.87 1.94 19.30
C SER A 335 -27.51 1.94 18.58
N ASN A 336 -27.43 2.54 17.38
CA ASN A 336 -26.23 2.69 16.59
C ASN A 336 -26.08 4.15 16.09
N PRO A 337 -25.26 4.98 16.78
CA PRO A 337 -25.19 6.43 16.55
C PRO A 337 -24.44 6.82 15.26
N ASN A 338 -24.35 5.88 14.32
CA ASN A 338 -23.75 6.05 12.99
C ASN A 338 -24.74 5.66 11.87
N GLU A 339 -25.99 5.26 12.18
CA GLU A 339 -26.96 4.80 11.18
C GLU A 339 -28.37 5.31 11.49
N GLN A 340 -28.87 6.29 10.73
CA GLN A 340 -30.18 6.92 11.00
C GLN A 340 -31.31 6.43 10.08
N LYS A 341 -30.96 5.65 9.05
CA LYS A 341 -31.84 5.37 7.89
C LYS A 341 -31.55 4.02 7.27
N ASP A 342 -32.61 3.39 6.79
CA ASP A 342 -32.62 2.23 5.91
C ASP A 342 -33.51 2.59 4.71
N SER A 343 -32.88 3.10 3.64
CA SER A 343 -33.60 3.73 2.52
C SER A 343 -34.30 2.72 1.58
N ASP A 344 -33.95 1.43 1.63
CA ASP A 344 -34.61 0.39 0.83
C ASP A 344 -35.25 -0.77 1.62
N GLY A 345 -35.00 -0.85 2.93
CA GLY A 345 -35.64 -1.77 3.86
C GLY A 345 -34.94 -3.13 3.99
N ASP A 346 -33.65 -3.24 3.67
CA ASP A 346 -32.89 -4.49 3.74
C ASP A 346 -32.34 -4.82 5.14
N GLY A 347 -32.35 -3.86 6.06
CA GLY A 347 -31.89 -3.98 7.44
C GLY A 347 -30.43 -3.60 7.67
N VAL A 348 -29.74 -3.03 6.68
CA VAL A 348 -28.43 -2.37 6.80
C VAL A 348 -28.61 -0.86 6.67
N GLY A 349 -27.94 -0.10 7.52
CA GLY A 349 -28.06 1.36 7.51
C GLY A 349 -27.35 2.03 6.32
N ASP A 350 -27.92 3.13 5.84
CA ASP A 350 -27.48 3.89 4.66
C ASP A 350 -25.97 4.27 4.66
N ASN A 351 -25.33 4.41 5.83
CA ASN A 351 -23.92 4.78 5.94
C ASN A 351 -22.97 3.56 5.87
N SER A 352 -23.48 2.36 6.20
CA SER A 352 -22.78 1.08 6.09
C SER A 352 -23.08 0.33 4.80
N ASP A 353 -24.20 0.62 4.15
CA ASP A 353 -24.58 0.01 2.89
C ASP A 353 -23.84 0.65 1.69
N ALA A 354 -23.29 -0.22 0.84
CA ALA A 354 -22.67 0.15 -0.43
C ALA A 354 -23.69 0.46 -1.54
N PHE A 355 -24.95 0.03 -1.41
CA PHE A 355 -26.03 0.27 -2.36
C PHE A 355 -27.37 0.63 -1.68
N PRO A 356 -27.50 1.78 -0.96
CA PRO A 356 -28.66 2.15 -0.11
C PRO A 356 -30.04 2.33 -0.80
N ASN A 357 -30.22 1.79 -1.99
CA ASN A 357 -31.42 1.88 -2.83
C ASN A 357 -31.67 0.56 -3.62
N ASP A 358 -30.97 -0.55 -3.32
CA ASP A 358 -31.17 -1.89 -3.89
C ASP A 358 -31.21 -2.96 -2.77
N PRO A 359 -32.41 -3.37 -2.32
CA PRO A 359 -32.62 -4.22 -1.13
C PRO A 359 -32.22 -5.69 -1.33
N ASN A 360 -31.35 -5.94 -2.31
CA ASN A 360 -30.75 -7.24 -2.60
C ASN A 360 -29.21 -7.20 -2.44
N ARG A 361 -28.61 -6.05 -2.07
CA ARG A 361 -27.17 -5.81 -2.19
C ARG A 361 -26.54 -4.93 -1.09
N SER A 362 -26.52 -5.37 0.15
CA SER A 362 -25.87 -4.61 1.24
C SER A 362 -24.32 -4.59 1.27
N THR A 363 -23.63 -5.21 0.29
CA THR A 363 -22.15 -5.32 0.28
C THR A 363 -21.55 -5.28 -1.13
N LEU A 364 -20.32 -4.73 -1.25
CA LEU A 364 -19.53 -4.77 -2.48
C LEU A 364 -19.13 -6.21 -2.86
N PRO A 365 -19.10 -6.57 -4.16
CA PRO A 365 -18.51 -7.83 -4.61
C PRO A 365 -17.05 -7.92 -4.14
N THR A 366 -16.70 -9.04 -3.50
CA THR A 366 -15.35 -9.22 -2.91
C THR A 366 -14.33 -9.78 -3.90
N LEU A 367 -14.78 -10.46 -4.96
CA LEU A 367 -13.97 -11.01 -6.04
C LEU A 367 -14.48 -10.46 -7.36
N ILE A 368 -13.68 -9.66 -8.07
CA ILE A 368 -14.03 -9.09 -9.37
C ILE A 368 -13.16 -9.67 -10.48
N ILE A 369 -13.69 -9.76 -11.68
CA ILE A 369 -12.96 -9.97 -12.94
C ILE A 369 -12.24 -8.66 -13.25
N ASN A 370 -10.91 -8.65 -13.25
CA ASN A 370 -10.18 -7.40 -13.49
C ASN A 370 -9.82 -7.19 -14.97
N GLU A 371 -9.36 -8.26 -15.61
CA GLU A 371 -8.78 -8.22 -16.95
C GLU A 371 -9.05 -9.54 -17.69
N VAL A 372 -9.29 -9.48 -19.00
CA VAL A 372 -9.58 -10.64 -19.85
C VAL A 372 -8.72 -10.58 -21.11
N SER A 373 -7.99 -11.66 -21.39
CA SER A 373 -7.07 -11.73 -22.54
C SER A 373 -7.76 -11.55 -23.89
N THR A 374 -7.14 -10.83 -24.82
CA THR A 374 -7.44 -10.97 -26.26
C THR A 374 -6.90 -12.29 -26.81
N THR A 375 -7.21 -12.62 -28.07
CA THR A 375 -6.83 -13.91 -28.69
C THR A 375 -6.54 -13.73 -30.18
N ARG A 376 -5.66 -14.52 -30.77
CA ARG A 376 -5.31 -14.47 -32.20
C ARG A 376 -5.51 -15.80 -32.92
N TYR A 377 -5.23 -16.92 -32.26
CA TYR A 377 -5.43 -18.28 -32.78
C TYR A 377 -6.37 -19.09 -31.87
N ILE A 378 -6.91 -20.19 -32.39
CA ILE A 378 -7.79 -21.11 -31.64
C ILE A 378 -7.06 -21.85 -30.51
N SER A 379 -5.73 -21.90 -30.55
CA SER A 379 -4.86 -22.63 -29.62
C SER A 379 -4.30 -21.80 -28.45
N ASP A 380 -4.38 -20.47 -28.50
CA ASP A 380 -3.89 -19.58 -27.42
C ASP A 380 -4.56 -19.86 -26.08
N GLN A 381 -3.93 -19.46 -24.99
CA GLN A 381 -4.26 -19.88 -23.64
C GLN A 381 -4.95 -18.76 -22.86
N ARG A 382 -6.18 -18.51 -23.30
CA ARG A 382 -7.17 -17.59 -22.72
C ARG A 382 -7.03 -17.49 -21.20
N TRP A 383 -6.71 -16.31 -20.69
CA TRP A 383 -6.66 -16.04 -19.25
C TRP A 383 -7.67 -14.97 -18.84
N VAL A 384 -8.13 -15.12 -17.61
CA VAL A 384 -8.96 -14.15 -16.89
C VAL A 384 -8.22 -13.79 -15.61
N GLU A 385 -7.99 -12.52 -15.35
CA GLU A 385 -7.56 -12.10 -14.03
C GLU A 385 -8.77 -11.87 -13.12
N VAL A 386 -8.65 -12.30 -11.86
CA VAL A 386 -9.56 -11.90 -10.79
C VAL A 386 -8.80 -11.19 -9.65
N TYR A 387 -9.44 -10.20 -9.05
CA TYR A 387 -8.90 -9.34 -7.99
C TYR A 387 -9.79 -9.41 -6.74
N ASN A 388 -9.17 -9.49 -5.57
CA ASN A 388 -9.87 -9.41 -4.29
C ASN A 388 -10.01 -7.95 -3.83
N SER A 389 -11.11 -7.31 -4.24
CA SER A 389 -11.53 -5.97 -3.79
C SER A 389 -12.05 -5.93 -2.35
N GLY A 390 -12.27 -7.09 -1.72
CA GLY A 390 -12.82 -7.20 -0.38
C GLY A 390 -11.85 -6.86 0.75
N SER A 391 -12.39 -6.66 1.95
CA SER A 391 -11.61 -6.39 3.17
C SER A 391 -11.02 -7.65 3.84
N LYS A 392 -11.26 -8.84 3.27
CA LYS A 392 -10.94 -10.16 3.83
C LYS A 392 -10.34 -11.09 2.77
N ASP A 393 -9.58 -12.08 3.22
CA ASP A 393 -9.07 -13.16 2.36
C ASP A 393 -10.23 -14.01 1.80
N ILE A 394 -10.06 -14.53 0.59
CA ILE A 394 -11.05 -15.34 -0.14
C ILE A 394 -10.48 -16.73 -0.44
N ASP A 395 -11.26 -17.79 -0.21
CA ASP A 395 -10.95 -19.14 -0.70
C ASP A 395 -11.61 -19.32 -2.08
N LEU A 396 -10.80 -19.43 -3.14
CA LEU A 396 -11.28 -19.55 -4.51
C LEU A 396 -12.10 -20.83 -4.75
N SER A 397 -11.95 -21.89 -3.95
CA SER A 397 -12.78 -23.10 -4.09
C SER A 397 -14.26 -22.88 -3.82
N GLN A 398 -14.62 -21.73 -3.25
CA GLN A 398 -16.01 -21.31 -3.10
C GLN A 398 -16.61 -20.85 -4.44
N TYR A 399 -15.82 -20.63 -5.50
CA TYR A 399 -16.26 -20.00 -6.75
C TYR A 399 -16.14 -20.92 -7.98
N VAL A 400 -16.96 -20.64 -8.98
CA VAL A 400 -16.97 -21.30 -10.29
C VAL A 400 -16.80 -20.25 -11.39
N LEU A 401 -15.80 -20.44 -12.24
CA LEU A 401 -15.67 -19.70 -13.51
C LEU A 401 -16.62 -20.31 -14.54
N LYS A 402 -17.45 -19.50 -15.19
CA LYS A 402 -18.26 -19.89 -16.36
C LYS A 402 -17.87 -19.03 -17.57
N SER A 403 -17.70 -19.68 -18.71
CA SER A 403 -17.34 -19.06 -19.99
C SER A 403 -17.75 -19.97 -21.14
N GLY A 404 -17.45 -19.60 -22.39
CA GLY A 404 -17.37 -20.58 -23.47
C GLY A 404 -16.26 -21.60 -23.20
N ALA A 405 -16.29 -22.76 -23.85
CA ALA A 405 -15.28 -23.78 -23.63
C ALA A 405 -14.87 -24.52 -24.91
N ILE A 406 -13.63 -25.01 -24.93
CA ILE A 406 -13.08 -25.81 -26.00
C ILE A 406 -12.33 -27.02 -25.43
N ARG A 407 -12.41 -28.17 -26.09
CA ARG A 407 -11.62 -29.38 -25.76
C ARG A 407 -10.59 -29.71 -26.84
N ASN A 408 -10.90 -29.37 -28.09
CA ASN A 408 -10.03 -29.45 -29.26
C ASN A 408 -10.66 -28.59 -30.36
N GLN A 409 -9.98 -28.44 -31.49
CA GLN A 409 -10.41 -27.59 -32.61
C GLN A 409 -11.82 -27.89 -33.20
N TYR A 410 -12.41 -29.05 -32.90
CA TYR A 410 -13.75 -29.45 -33.37
C TYR A 410 -14.82 -29.53 -32.28
N SER A 411 -14.45 -29.31 -31.01
CA SER A 411 -15.32 -29.56 -29.85
C SER A 411 -15.40 -28.32 -28.97
N GLN A 412 -16.35 -27.44 -29.29
CA GLN A 412 -16.63 -26.18 -28.59
C GLN A 412 -18.02 -26.21 -27.93
N LEU A 413 -18.16 -25.53 -26.80
CA LEU A 413 -19.41 -25.33 -26.07
C LEU A 413 -19.62 -23.84 -25.81
N ASN A 414 -20.85 -23.36 -26.00
CA ASN A 414 -21.19 -21.93 -25.83
C ASN A 414 -21.18 -21.47 -24.36
N LYS A 415 -21.39 -22.39 -23.41
CA LYS A 415 -21.29 -22.16 -21.96
C LYS A 415 -20.84 -23.44 -21.27
N TYR A 416 -19.90 -23.33 -20.34
CA TYR A 416 -19.42 -24.40 -19.48
C TYR A 416 -19.14 -23.87 -18.07
N SER A 417 -18.68 -24.73 -17.16
CA SER A 417 -18.39 -24.38 -15.77
C SER A 417 -17.12 -25.07 -15.31
N PHE A 418 -16.24 -24.28 -14.70
CA PHE A 418 -14.91 -24.66 -14.23
C PHE A 418 -14.85 -24.36 -12.72
N PRO A 419 -14.98 -25.37 -11.85
CA PRO A 419 -14.75 -25.20 -10.43
C PRO A 419 -13.31 -24.71 -10.19
N LEU A 420 -13.13 -23.70 -9.34
CA LEU A 420 -11.80 -23.21 -9.00
C LEU A 420 -11.16 -24.05 -7.87
N PRO A 421 -9.82 -24.16 -7.82
CA PRO A 421 -9.14 -24.94 -6.79
C PRO A 421 -9.12 -24.19 -5.44
N GLN A 422 -8.79 -24.93 -4.37
CA GLN A 422 -8.61 -24.35 -3.04
C GLN A 422 -7.31 -23.54 -2.96
N ILE A 423 -7.42 -22.23 -3.19
CA ILE A 423 -6.33 -21.25 -3.09
C ILE A 423 -6.87 -20.05 -2.32
N ILE A 424 -6.08 -19.53 -1.37
CA ILE A 424 -6.43 -18.37 -0.57
C ILE A 424 -5.86 -17.11 -1.23
N LEU A 425 -6.72 -16.29 -1.83
CA LEU A 425 -6.39 -14.99 -2.39
C LEU A 425 -6.53 -13.92 -1.29
N LYS A 426 -5.45 -13.24 -0.92
CA LYS A 426 -5.49 -12.22 0.14
C LYS A 426 -6.26 -10.99 -0.32
N LYS A 427 -6.70 -10.17 0.65
CA LYS A 427 -7.27 -8.85 0.33
C LYS A 427 -6.29 -8.03 -0.51
N GLY A 428 -6.76 -7.42 -1.59
CA GLY A 428 -5.94 -6.64 -2.51
C GLY A 428 -4.98 -7.44 -3.41
N GLU A 429 -5.06 -8.77 -3.45
CA GLU A 429 -4.26 -9.58 -4.39
C GLU A 429 -5.00 -9.86 -5.71
N TYR A 430 -4.19 -10.05 -6.75
CA TYR A 430 -4.58 -10.41 -8.12
C TYR A 430 -4.15 -11.84 -8.42
N ILE A 431 -4.90 -12.57 -9.26
CA ILE A 431 -4.53 -13.91 -9.71
C ILE A 431 -5.10 -14.23 -11.09
N LEU A 432 -4.27 -14.83 -11.96
CA LEU A 432 -4.68 -15.22 -13.31
C LEU A 432 -5.25 -16.64 -13.34
N LEU A 433 -6.44 -16.78 -13.91
CA LEU A 433 -7.12 -18.04 -14.23
C LEU A 433 -6.87 -18.35 -15.71
N GLN A 434 -5.83 -19.14 -16.00
CA GLN A 434 -5.32 -19.40 -17.35
C GLN A 434 -5.85 -20.72 -17.92
N ALA A 435 -6.32 -20.73 -19.16
CA ALA A 435 -6.73 -21.95 -19.84
C ALA A 435 -5.56 -22.92 -20.06
N LYS A 436 -5.79 -24.20 -19.74
CA LYS A 436 -4.85 -25.27 -20.10
C LYS A 436 -4.71 -25.38 -21.62
N ALA A 437 -3.54 -25.77 -22.11
CA ALA A 437 -3.33 -26.03 -23.54
C ALA A 437 -4.11 -27.27 -24.00
N ILE A 438 -4.83 -27.14 -25.12
CA ILE A 438 -5.74 -28.18 -25.65
C ILE A 438 -5.12 -29.12 -26.70
N ASN A 439 -4.25 -28.59 -27.56
CA ASN A 439 -3.65 -29.33 -28.68
C ASN A 439 -2.12 -29.21 -28.71
N ASN A 440 -1.54 -28.32 -27.91
CA ASN A 440 -0.11 -28.09 -27.88
C ASN A 440 0.55 -28.98 -26.82
N ALA A 441 1.12 -30.10 -27.26
CA ALA A 441 1.89 -31.01 -26.40
C ALA A 441 3.15 -30.35 -25.80
N TYR A 442 3.52 -29.16 -26.28
CA TYR A 442 4.72 -28.43 -25.87
C TYR A 442 4.43 -27.23 -24.97
N ALA A 443 3.16 -26.86 -24.78
CA ALA A 443 2.79 -25.74 -23.93
C ALA A 443 2.92 -26.05 -22.42
N GLU A 444 3.66 -25.21 -21.71
CA GLU A 444 4.00 -25.34 -20.28
C GLU A 444 2.94 -24.67 -19.39
N THR A 445 1.88 -25.42 -19.07
CA THR A 445 0.87 -24.99 -18.08
C THR A 445 1.25 -25.45 -16.68
N GLY A 446 1.76 -24.53 -15.86
CA GLY A 446 1.91 -24.68 -14.42
C GLY A 446 0.84 -23.92 -13.65
N SER A 447 0.76 -24.17 -12.35
CA SER A 447 0.13 -23.25 -11.40
C SER A 447 1.21 -22.74 -10.46
N SER A 448 1.17 -21.44 -10.15
CA SER A 448 1.99 -20.78 -9.14
C SER A 448 1.08 -20.10 -8.11
N ASN A 449 1.63 -19.21 -7.28
CA ASN A 449 0.85 -18.30 -6.43
C ASN A 449 0.13 -17.20 -7.21
N GLN A 450 0.59 -16.85 -8.43
CA GLN A 450 0.01 -15.79 -9.26
C GLN A 450 -0.82 -16.30 -10.45
N VAL A 451 -0.66 -17.57 -10.84
CA VAL A 451 -1.32 -18.17 -12.00
C VAL A 451 -1.91 -19.53 -11.66
N ILE A 452 -3.16 -19.79 -12.07
CA ILE A 452 -3.86 -21.06 -11.90
C ILE A 452 -4.21 -21.61 -13.28
N THR A 453 -3.72 -22.80 -13.59
CA THR A 453 -4.16 -23.53 -14.80
C THR A 453 -5.56 -24.12 -14.61
N ILE A 454 -6.49 -23.74 -15.49
CA ILE A 454 -7.91 -24.15 -15.50
C ILE A 454 -8.18 -25.21 -16.58
N THR A 455 -8.76 -26.33 -16.16
CA THR A 455 -9.38 -27.33 -17.05
C THR A 455 -10.42 -28.13 -16.28
N GLU A 456 -11.47 -28.59 -16.96
CA GLU A 456 -12.45 -29.51 -16.40
C GLU A 456 -12.97 -30.47 -17.49
N ASN A 457 -12.97 -31.78 -17.22
CA ASN A 457 -13.30 -32.84 -18.21
C ASN A 457 -12.60 -32.72 -19.57
N SER A 458 -11.33 -32.27 -19.59
CA SER A 458 -10.55 -31.90 -20.80
C SER A 458 -11.06 -30.69 -21.59
N TYR A 459 -12.12 -30.01 -21.15
CA TYR A 459 -12.46 -28.67 -21.62
C TYR A 459 -11.60 -27.62 -20.90
N VAL A 460 -11.44 -26.45 -21.53
CA VAL A 460 -10.76 -25.27 -20.98
C VAL A 460 -11.54 -24.01 -21.36
N PRO A 461 -11.39 -22.88 -20.62
CA PRO A 461 -12.03 -21.61 -20.94
C PRO A 461 -11.72 -21.14 -22.37
N TYR A 462 -12.73 -20.60 -23.06
CA TYR A 462 -12.62 -20.24 -24.47
C TYR A 462 -13.52 -19.09 -24.89
N TRP A 463 -12.92 -18.17 -25.66
CA TRP A 463 -13.58 -17.11 -26.42
C TRP A 463 -12.72 -16.74 -27.64
N THR A 464 -13.32 -15.96 -28.54
CA THR A 464 -12.66 -15.36 -29.71
C THR A 464 -12.60 -13.84 -29.53
N ASP A 465 -12.82 -13.08 -30.60
CA ASP A 465 -13.24 -11.68 -30.59
C ASP A 465 -14.61 -11.44 -29.91
N SER A 466 -15.32 -12.50 -29.51
CA SER A 466 -16.66 -12.47 -28.94
C SER A 466 -16.80 -13.54 -27.87
N GLY A 467 -17.38 -13.21 -26.72
CA GLY A 467 -17.42 -14.11 -25.56
C GLY A 467 -18.08 -13.51 -24.32
N PHE A 468 -18.01 -14.27 -23.23
CA PHE A 468 -18.37 -13.82 -21.89
C PHE A 468 -17.49 -14.54 -20.86
N VAL A 469 -17.34 -13.90 -19.71
CA VAL A 469 -16.70 -14.45 -18.50
C VAL A 469 -17.63 -14.15 -17.33
N GLU A 470 -17.83 -15.13 -16.46
CA GLU A 470 -18.73 -15.04 -15.32
C GLU A 470 -18.09 -15.74 -14.11
N ILE A 471 -18.09 -15.08 -12.95
CA ILE A 471 -17.73 -15.68 -11.67
C ILE A 471 -19.02 -15.92 -10.88
N VAL A 472 -19.19 -17.12 -10.35
CA VAL A 472 -20.39 -17.55 -9.62
C VAL A 472 -20.02 -18.14 -8.27
N GLN A 473 -20.73 -17.74 -7.22
CA GLN A 473 -20.57 -18.26 -5.87
C GLN A 473 -21.22 -19.66 -5.77
N SER A 474 -20.48 -20.67 -5.33
CA SER A 474 -20.91 -22.09 -5.38
C SER A 474 -22.01 -22.42 -4.38
N SER A 475 -22.06 -21.72 -3.25
CA SER A 475 -22.99 -22.01 -2.15
C SER A 475 -24.44 -21.67 -2.47
N ASN A 476 -24.67 -20.63 -3.27
CA ASN A 476 -26.00 -20.11 -3.62
C ASN A 476 -26.23 -19.99 -5.15
N ASN A 477 -25.21 -20.29 -5.97
CA ASN A 477 -25.22 -20.17 -7.44
C ASN A 477 -25.61 -18.75 -7.94
N GLN A 478 -25.28 -17.70 -7.16
CA GLN A 478 -25.43 -16.31 -7.59
C GLN A 478 -24.21 -15.84 -8.39
N THR A 479 -24.44 -15.03 -9.42
CA THR A 479 -23.35 -14.31 -10.12
C THR A 479 -22.71 -13.31 -9.15
N VAL A 480 -21.39 -13.35 -9.08
CA VAL A 480 -20.56 -12.42 -8.30
C VAL A 480 -20.16 -11.25 -9.19
N ASP A 481 -19.69 -11.57 -10.40
CA ASP A 481 -19.29 -10.61 -11.42
C ASP A 481 -19.41 -11.26 -12.81
N PHE A 482 -19.60 -10.44 -13.85
CA PHE A 482 -19.87 -10.85 -15.21
C PHE A 482 -19.41 -9.79 -16.23
N VAL A 483 -18.80 -10.25 -17.33
CA VAL A 483 -18.48 -9.40 -18.48
C VAL A 483 -18.82 -10.11 -19.80
N ARG A 484 -19.32 -9.34 -20.77
CA ARG A 484 -19.71 -9.84 -22.10
C ARG A 484 -19.31 -8.88 -23.22
N PHE A 485 -18.69 -9.44 -24.25
CA PHE A 485 -18.03 -8.68 -25.31
C PHE A 485 -18.31 -9.27 -26.71
N GLY A 486 -18.21 -8.42 -27.73
CA GLY A 486 -18.50 -8.78 -29.12
C GLY A 486 -19.99 -9.02 -29.37
N LEU A 487 -20.32 -10.11 -30.08
CA LEU A 487 -21.72 -10.49 -30.41
C LEU A 487 -22.30 -11.55 -29.48
N ASN A 488 -21.66 -11.84 -28.34
CA ASN A 488 -22.17 -12.83 -27.41
C ASN A 488 -23.46 -12.32 -26.73
N THR A 489 -24.46 -13.19 -26.59
CA THR A 489 -25.78 -12.86 -26.02
C THR A 489 -26.11 -13.62 -24.73
N THR A 490 -25.14 -14.33 -24.14
CA THR A 490 -25.31 -15.02 -22.86
C THR A 490 -25.68 -14.02 -21.76
N SER A 491 -26.60 -14.40 -20.88
CA SER A 491 -26.91 -13.65 -19.66
C SER A 491 -26.16 -14.23 -18.46
N PRO A 492 -25.87 -13.42 -17.42
CA PRO A 492 -25.44 -13.92 -16.12
C PRO A 492 -26.45 -14.89 -15.52
N THR A 493 -25.99 -15.73 -14.58
CA THR A 493 -26.84 -16.67 -13.82
C THR A 493 -27.84 -15.92 -12.93
N SER A 494 -27.45 -14.78 -12.37
CA SER A 494 -28.32 -13.83 -11.66
C SER A 494 -28.64 -12.62 -12.52
N VAL A 495 -29.94 -12.28 -12.66
CA VAL A 495 -30.45 -11.38 -13.70
C VAL A 495 -30.01 -9.91 -13.53
N ASN A 496 -29.60 -9.50 -12.32
CA ASN A 496 -29.24 -8.11 -12.02
C ASN A 496 -27.74 -7.79 -12.23
N ASN A 497 -26.90 -8.81 -12.47
CA ASN A 497 -25.44 -8.65 -12.60
C ASN A 497 -24.95 -8.28 -14.02
N TRP A 498 -25.83 -7.72 -14.87
CA TRP A 498 -25.44 -7.01 -16.08
C TRP A 498 -26.56 -6.06 -16.50
N ALA A 499 -26.35 -4.76 -16.36
CA ALA A 499 -27.33 -3.73 -16.67
C ALA A 499 -27.22 -3.28 -18.13
N GLY A 500 -28.36 -3.28 -18.83
CA GLY A 500 -28.49 -2.75 -20.19
C GLY A 500 -28.35 -3.78 -21.31
N THR A 501 -28.49 -3.30 -22.55
CA THR A 501 -28.44 -4.12 -23.78
C THR A 501 -27.17 -3.91 -24.61
N SER A 502 -26.32 -2.96 -24.23
CA SER A 502 -25.00 -2.75 -24.85
C SER A 502 -24.09 -3.96 -24.60
N THR A 503 -23.23 -4.22 -25.58
CA THR A 503 -22.08 -5.11 -25.46
C THR A 503 -20.84 -4.29 -25.75
N ILE A 504 -19.76 -4.62 -25.05
CA ILE A 504 -18.42 -4.12 -25.37
C ILE A 504 -18.10 -4.50 -26.82
N GLU A 505 -17.32 -3.68 -27.53
CA GLU A 505 -16.87 -3.97 -28.89
C GLU A 505 -16.16 -5.34 -29.01
N ARG A 506 -16.02 -5.84 -30.24
CA ARG A 506 -15.31 -7.09 -30.49
C ARG A 506 -13.84 -6.96 -30.06
N LEU A 507 -13.32 -7.96 -29.35
CA LEU A 507 -11.92 -7.97 -28.96
C LEU A 507 -11.02 -8.09 -30.21
N PRO A 508 -9.93 -7.32 -30.30
CA PRO A 508 -9.02 -7.37 -31.44
C PRO A 508 -8.30 -8.72 -31.49
N GLN A 509 -8.04 -9.23 -32.71
CA GLN A 509 -7.35 -10.50 -32.90
C GLN A 509 -5.80 -10.36 -32.82
N VAL A 510 -5.33 -9.78 -31.72
CA VAL A 510 -3.94 -9.40 -31.47
C VAL A 510 -3.59 -9.79 -30.03
N LEU A 511 -2.44 -10.44 -29.81
CA LEU A 511 -1.96 -10.85 -28.49
C LEU A 511 -1.25 -9.68 -27.77
N GLY A 512 -0.96 -9.82 -26.47
CA GLY A 512 -0.39 -8.75 -25.65
C GLY A 512 -1.36 -7.61 -25.30
N ARG A 513 -2.65 -7.76 -25.65
CA ARG A 513 -3.75 -6.84 -25.34
C ARG A 513 -4.77 -7.52 -24.41
N SER A 514 -5.67 -6.71 -23.88
CA SER A 514 -6.72 -7.19 -22.98
C SER A 514 -7.97 -6.31 -23.05
N LEU A 515 -9.03 -6.83 -22.44
CA LEU A 515 -10.20 -6.07 -22.00
C LEU A 515 -10.08 -5.89 -20.48
N SER A 516 -10.00 -4.65 -19.99
CA SER A 516 -9.74 -4.38 -18.59
C SER A 516 -10.61 -3.28 -18.00
N ARG A 517 -10.86 -3.34 -16.68
CA ARG A 517 -11.44 -2.22 -15.90
C ARG A 517 -10.32 -1.25 -15.50
N PRO A 518 -10.52 0.08 -15.49
CA PRO A 518 -9.51 1.03 -15.00
C PRO A 518 -9.13 0.80 -13.51
N GLN A 519 -7.94 1.24 -13.10
CA GLN A 519 -7.36 1.11 -11.74
C GLN A 519 -8.29 1.35 -10.54
N ASN A 520 -9.32 2.20 -10.67
CA ASN A 520 -10.27 2.48 -9.58
C ASN A 520 -11.44 1.49 -9.50
N HIS A 521 -11.46 0.47 -10.37
CA HIS A 521 -12.39 -0.68 -10.39
C HIS A 521 -13.86 -0.32 -10.15
N THR A 522 -14.35 0.78 -10.74
CA THR A 522 -15.77 1.13 -10.68
C THR A 522 -16.58 0.09 -11.46
N ASP A 523 -17.25 -0.80 -10.74
CA ASP A 523 -18.10 -1.85 -11.33
C ASP A 523 -19.59 -1.48 -11.20
N THR A 524 -20.15 -0.89 -12.25
CA THR A 524 -21.59 -0.62 -12.35
C THR A 524 -22.36 -1.77 -13.01
N ASN A 525 -21.70 -2.91 -13.24
CA ASN A 525 -22.19 -4.07 -13.98
C ASN A 525 -22.60 -3.72 -15.43
N LYS A 526 -21.83 -2.88 -16.12
CA LYS A 526 -22.14 -2.40 -17.49
C LYS A 526 -20.96 -2.51 -18.44
N ALA A 527 -21.27 -2.40 -19.74
CA ALA A 527 -20.26 -2.32 -20.79
C ALA A 527 -19.33 -1.09 -20.64
N GLU A 528 -19.81 0.00 -20.02
CA GLU A 528 -19.05 1.25 -19.86
C GLU A 528 -17.94 1.17 -18.78
N ASP A 529 -17.94 0.14 -17.94
CA ASP A 529 -16.91 -0.09 -16.91
C ASP A 529 -15.58 -0.63 -17.51
N TRP A 530 -15.59 -0.98 -18.80
CA TRP A 530 -14.54 -1.77 -19.46
C TRP A 530 -13.98 -1.10 -20.71
N ALA A 531 -12.67 -1.22 -20.94
CA ALA A 531 -12.00 -0.76 -22.15
C ALA A 531 -11.07 -1.83 -22.73
N VAL A 532 -10.97 -1.89 -24.07
CA VAL A 532 -9.91 -2.65 -24.74
C VAL A 532 -8.63 -1.83 -24.69
N VAL A 533 -7.60 -2.34 -24.02
CA VAL A 533 -6.32 -1.64 -23.84
C VAL A 533 -5.22 -2.18 -24.76
N THR A 534 -4.23 -1.33 -25.06
CA THR A 534 -3.10 -1.70 -25.92
C THR A 534 -2.01 -2.43 -25.15
N PHE A 535 -1.89 -2.16 -23.86
CA PHE A 535 -0.91 -2.73 -22.94
C PHE A 535 -1.70 -3.40 -21.81
N ALA A 536 -1.64 -4.74 -21.73
CA ALA A 536 -2.25 -5.47 -20.62
C ALA A 536 -1.39 -5.34 -19.36
N THR A 537 -2.01 -5.44 -18.17
CA THR A 537 -1.35 -5.25 -16.86
C THR A 537 -1.59 -6.43 -15.89
N PRO A 538 -1.32 -7.68 -16.32
CA PRO A 538 -1.65 -8.87 -15.55
C PRO A 538 -0.81 -8.97 -14.26
N GLY A 539 -1.47 -9.34 -13.18
CA GLY A 539 -0.95 -9.44 -11.82
C GLY A 539 -0.97 -8.13 -11.02
N GLY A 540 -1.59 -7.07 -11.53
CA GLY A 540 -1.49 -5.74 -10.92
C GLY A 540 -2.58 -4.75 -11.27
N VAL A 541 -2.33 -3.48 -10.90
CA VAL A 541 -3.28 -2.39 -11.14
C VAL A 541 -3.33 -2.00 -12.62
N ASN A 542 -4.54 -1.75 -13.11
CA ASN A 542 -4.79 -1.32 -14.49
C ASN A 542 -4.56 0.20 -14.66
N ASP A 543 -3.30 0.59 -14.53
CA ASP A 543 -2.80 1.97 -14.47
C ASP A 543 -2.51 2.60 -15.85
N VAL A 544 -2.16 1.78 -16.85
CA VAL A 544 -1.84 2.23 -18.22
C VAL A 544 -3.01 2.18 -19.22
N ASN A 545 -4.26 2.04 -18.76
CA ASN A 545 -5.45 1.94 -19.64
C ASN A 545 -5.64 3.12 -20.60
N HIS A 546 -5.10 4.29 -20.26
CA HIS A 546 -5.15 5.51 -21.05
C HIS A 546 -4.05 5.59 -22.12
N CYS A 547 -3.13 4.62 -22.16
CA CYS A 547 -1.91 4.66 -22.95
C CYS A 547 -2.05 3.87 -24.26
N THR A 548 -1.55 4.46 -25.34
CA THR A 548 -1.68 3.94 -26.71
C THR A 548 -0.39 4.09 -27.53
N SER A 549 0.71 4.50 -26.90
CA SER A 549 1.99 4.83 -27.55
C SER A 549 3.16 4.22 -26.78
N ASP A 550 4.18 3.88 -27.56
CA ASP A 550 5.41 3.14 -27.25
C ASP A 550 6.33 3.57 -28.40
N THR A 551 7.06 4.66 -28.17
CA THR A 551 7.63 5.53 -29.23
C THR A 551 8.99 5.05 -29.72
N ASP A 552 9.79 4.48 -28.82
CA ASP A 552 11.09 3.82 -29.02
C ASP A 552 10.97 2.31 -29.31
N ASN A 553 9.77 1.72 -29.14
CA ASN A 553 9.42 0.34 -29.51
C ASN A 553 10.05 -0.74 -28.60
N ASP A 554 10.26 -0.45 -27.32
CA ASP A 554 10.85 -1.37 -26.33
C ASP A 554 9.83 -2.21 -25.52
N ASN A 555 8.54 -2.05 -25.82
CA ASN A 555 7.36 -2.62 -25.15
C ASN A 555 6.90 -1.92 -23.86
N VAL A 556 7.65 -0.98 -23.30
CA VAL A 556 7.19 -0.12 -22.20
C VAL A 556 6.31 1.00 -22.80
N PRO A 557 5.10 1.26 -22.28
CA PRO A 557 4.30 2.37 -22.78
C PRO A 557 4.87 3.71 -22.31
N ASP A 558 4.94 4.73 -23.19
CA ASP A 558 5.48 6.09 -22.93
C ASP A 558 4.96 6.71 -21.60
N CYS A 559 3.76 6.31 -21.18
CA CYS A 559 3.12 6.82 -19.98
C CYS A 559 3.65 6.24 -18.67
N ALA A 560 4.22 5.03 -18.67
CA ALA A 560 4.82 4.39 -17.51
C ALA A 560 6.27 4.86 -17.28
N GLU A 561 6.89 5.42 -18.31
CA GLU A 561 8.23 6.02 -18.31
C GLU A 561 8.27 7.45 -17.76
N ARG A 562 7.28 7.83 -16.95
CA ARG A 562 7.14 9.17 -16.39
C ARG A 562 7.34 9.17 -14.87
N PRO A 563 7.74 10.31 -14.27
CA PRO A 563 7.81 10.41 -12.83
C PRO A 563 6.42 10.23 -12.19
N ASN A 564 6.32 9.37 -11.17
CA ASN A 564 5.10 9.06 -10.42
C ASN A 564 4.01 8.31 -11.21
N THR A 565 4.38 7.59 -12.26
CA THR A 565 3.53 6.63 -12.97
C THR A 565 4.06 5.22 -12.78
N THR A 566 3.23 4.21 -13.05
CA THR A 566 3.60 2.80 -12.94
C THR A 566 3.08 1.99 -14.13
N TYR A 567 3.60 0.78 -14.30
CA TYR A 567 3.06 -0.26 -15.18
C TYR A 567 2.71 -1.48 -14.33
N ALA A 568 1.42 -1.83 -14.21
CA ALA A 568 0.95 -2.86 -13.27
C ALA A 568 1.41 -2.62 -11.81
N GLY A 569 1.60 -1.35 -11.42
CA GLY A 569 2.16 -0.95 -10.13
C GLY A 569 3.70 -1.07 -10.01
N MET A 570 4.42 -1.33 -11.10
CA MET A 570 5.89 -1.34 -11.16
C MET A 570 6.44 0.05 -11.53
N ASP A 571 7.47 0.51 -10.83
CA ASP A 571 8.11 1.83 -11.01
C ASP A 571 9.20 1.78 -12.10
N MET A 572 8.78 1.63 -13.36
CA MET A 572 9.68 1.56 -14.52
C MET A 572 10.58 2.79 -14.62
N TYR A 573 10.04 3.99 -14.34
CA TYR A 573 10.80 5.24 -14.33
C TYR A 573 11.88 5.26 -13.22
N GLY A 574 11.56 4.80 -12.02
CA GLY A 574 12.50 4.67 -10.91
C GLY A 574 13.62 3.68 -11.20
N TRP A 575 13.34 2.61 -11.97
CA TRP A 575 14.35 1.66 -12.42
C TRP A 575 15.22 2.17 -13.58
N GLY A 576 14.69 3.08 -14.41
CA GLY A 576 15.51 3.78 -15.41
C GLY A 576 14.81 4.21 -16.69
N ALA A 577 13.59 3.75 -16.96
CA ALA A 577 12.87 3.94 -18.24
C ALA A 577 12.63 5.42 -18.59
N ARG A 578 12.82 5.84 -19.84
CA ARG A 578 12.66 7.23 -20.31
C ARG A 578 12.08 7.30 -21.72
N GLU A 579 10.97 8.04 -21.87
CA GLU A 579 10.39 8.37 -23.18
C GLU A 579 11.44 8.75 -24.25
N ASN A 580 11.43 8.03 -25.38
CA ASN A 580 12.33 8.16 -26.54
C ASN A 580 13.75 7.61 -26.32
N GLN A 581 13.96 6.73 -25.35
CA GLN A 581 15.20 6.01 -25.08
C GLN A 581 14.87 4.52 -24.94
N PRO A 582 15.19 3.67 -25.93
CA PRO A 582 14.94 2.24 -25.82
C PRO A 582 15.56 1.65 -24.54
N ASP A 583 14.70 1.20 -23.63
CA ASP A 583 14.99 0.76 -22.27
C ASP A 583 14.63 -0.74 -22.13
N ILE A 584 15.66 -1.57 -22.03
CA ILE A 584 15.57 -3.03 -22.09
C ILE A 584 15.73 -3.60 -20.68
N PHE A 585 14.69 -4.28 -20.19
CA PHE A 585 14.67 -4.92 -18.88
C PHE A 585 14.93 -6.43 -18.99
N ILE A 586 15.87 -6.96 -18.21
CA ILE A 586 16.26 -8.37 -18.21
C ILE A 586 16.31 -8.87 -16.77
N GLU A 587 15.46 -9.84 -16.44
CA GLU A 587 15.50 -10.57 -15.18
C GLU A 587 16.43 -11.78 -15.30
N ILE A 588 17.36 -11.91 -14.35
CA ILE A 588 18.36 -12.98 -14.30
C ILE A 588 18.15 -13.82 -13.03
N ASP A 589 17.66 -15.03 -13.24
CA ASP A 589 17.72 -16.10 -12.25
C ASP A 589 19.01 -16.92 -12.43
N TYR A 590 19.51 -17.52 -11.36
CA TYR A 590 20.70 -18.36 -11.38
C TYR A 590 20.57 -19.57 -10.45
N MET A 591 20.97 -20.75 -10.90
CA MET A 591 20.94 -21.95 -10.06
C MET A 591 21.91 -21.85 -8.89
N ASP A 592 21.54 -22.43 -7.73
CA ASP A 592 22.44 -22.61 -6.58
C ASP A 592 23.77 -23.24 -7.01
N PRO A 593 24.88 -22.48 -7.01
CA PRO A 593 26.16 -22.93 -7.55
C PRO A 593 26.78 -24.07 -6.72
N THR A 594 26.29 -24.30 -5.50
CA THR A 594 26.78 -25.31 -4.56
C THR A 594 26.02 -26.65 -4.66
N ASN A 595 24.95 -26.73 -5.44
CA ASN A 595 24.06 -27.90 -5.53
C ASN A 595 23.63 -28.39 -4.13
N GLY A 596 23.09 -27.48 -3.30
CA GLY A 596 22.72 -27.76 -1.92
C GLY A 596 23.92 -28.13 -1.03
N ASN A 597 25.04 -27.40 -1.17
CA ASN A 597 26.33 -27.66 -0.50
C ASN A 597 26.97 -29.03 -0.81
N ARG A 598 26.67 -29.63 -1.97
CA ARG A 598 27.27 -30.90 -2.43
C ARG A 598 28.56 -30.73 -3.22
N GLN A 599 28.81 -29.53 -3.75
CA GLN A 599 30.01 -29.16 -4.46
C GLN A 599 30.50 -27.78 -4.01
N ALA A 600 31.76 -27.44 -4.34
CA ALA A 600 32.21 -26.06 -4.29
C ALA A 600 31.39 -25.23 -5.30
N ALA A 601 31.17 -23.94 -5.01
CA ALA A 601 30.40 -23.07 -5.88
C ALA A 601 30.99 -23.02 -7.30
N ASP A 602 30.20 -23.41 -8.30
CA ASP A 602 30.56 -23.25 -9.71
C ASP A 602 30.41 -21.78 -10.09
N GLU A 603 31.54 -21.08 -10.25
CA GLU A 603 31.53 -19.65 -10.60
C GLU A 603 31.01 -19.40 -12.03
N GLY A 604 30.98 -20.42 -12.89
CA GLY A 604 30.43 -20.31 -14.25
C GLY A 604 28.96 -19.93 -14.29
N ILE A 605 28.18 -20.38 -13.29
CA ILE A 605 26.73 -20.13 -13.19
C ILE A 605 26.36 -19.03 -12.18
N ILE A 606 27.35 -18.28 -11.68
CA ILE A 606 27.12 -17.07 -10.87
C ILE A 606 27.26 -15.86 -11.81
N PRO A 607 26.18 -15.09 -12.08
CA PRO A 607 26.27 -13.90 -12.92
C PRO A 607 27.32 -12.92 -12.39
N ARG A 608 28.32 -12.55 -13.19
CA ARG A 608 29.34 -11.56 -12.82
C ARG A 608 28.87 -10.15 -13.14
N LYS A 609 28.87 -9.26 -12.14
CA LYS A 609 28.57 -7.82 -12.35
C LYS A 609 29.44 -7.22 -13.45
N GLU A 610 30.72 -7.60 -13.49
CA GLU A 610 31.67 -7.11 -14.50
C GLU A 610 31.33 -7.56 -15.93
N ALA A 611 30.63 -8.68 -16.09
CA ALA A 611 30.14 -9.14 -17.38
C ALA A 611 28.85 -8.39 -17.79
N LEU A 612 27.94 -8.20 -16.83
CA LEU A 612 26.67 -7.47 -17.03
C LEU A 612 26.91 -5.98 -17.37
N ASP A 613 27.73 -5.29 -16.57
CA ASP A 613 28.14 -3.89 -16.80
C ASP A 613 28.72 -3.69 -18.22
N LYS A 614 29.44 -4.70 -18.72
CA LYS A 614 30.09 -4.67 -20.03
C LYS A 614 29.13 -4.85 -21.19
N VAL A 615 28.16 -5.75 -21.08
CA VAL A 615 27.07 -5.86 -22.06
C VAL A 615 26.24 -4.57 -22.06
N LYS A 616 25.92 -4.03 -20.87
CA LYS A 616 25.26 -2.71 -20.72
C LYS A 616 26.05 -1.60 -21.44
N PHE A 617 27.38 -1.57 -21.31
CA PHE A 617 28.21 -0.60 -22.02
C PHE A 617 28.19 -0.76 -23.55
N ALA A 618 28.18 -2.00 -24.07
CA ALA A 618 28.08 -2.25 -25.51
C ALA A 618 26.76 -1.69 -26.10
N PHE A 619 25.64 -1.94 -25.42
CA PHE A 619 24.32 -1.40 -25.78
C PHE A 619 24.24 0.13 -25.60
N GLN A 620 24.83 0.68 -24.54
CA GLN A 620 24.87 2.13 -24.29
C GLN A 620 25.59 2.90 -25.40
N ASN A 621 26.68 2.37 -25.95
CA ASN A 621 27.39 2.96 -27.08
C ASN A 621 26.56 3.00 -28.38
N ARG A 622 25.42 2.31 -28.42
CA ARG A 622 24.51 2.20 -29.55
C ARG A 622 23.17 2.90 -29.30
N GLY A 623 23.02 3.60 -28.17
CA GLY A 623 21.81 4.34 -27.81
C GLY A 623 20.71 3.51 -27.17
N TYR A 624 21.03 2.32 -26.64
CA TYR A 624 20.12 1.50 -25.84
C TYR A 624 20.48 1.60 -24.35
N SER A 625 19.50 1.51 -23.48
CA SER A 625 19.66 1.50 -22.04
C SER A 625 19.25 0.12 -21.53
N LEU A 626 20.17 -0.56 -20.82
CA LEU A 626 20.03 -1.97 -20.47
C LEU A 626 19.99 -2.15 -18.95
N HIS A 627 18.95 -2.80 -18.43
CA HIS A 627 18.68 -2.94 -17.00
C HIS A 627 18.65 -4.41 -16.61
N PHE A 628 19.72 -4.88 -15.98
CA PHE A 628 19.83 -6.24 -15.47
C PHE A 628 19.33 -6.31 -14.02
N ASP A 629 18.41 -7.22 -13.75
CA ASP A 629 17.97 -7.57 -12.40
C ASP A 629 18.53 -8.94 -12.01
N THR A 630 19.36 -8.95 -10.97
CA THR A 630 19.91 -10.16 -10.33
C THR A 630 19.44 -10.28 -8.87
N GLY A 631 18.42 -9.51 -8.52
CA GLY A 631 17.94 -9.29 -7.17
C GLY A 631 19.07 -8.91 -6.21
N SER A 632 19.19 -9.64 -5.11
CA SER A 632 20.15 -9.29 -4.05
C SER A 632 21.63 -9.52 -4.39
N LEU A 633 21.97 -10.17 -5.52
CA LEU A 633 23.33 -10.65 -5.81
C LEU A 633 24.37 -9.52 -5.91
N HIS A 634 24.05 -8.42 -6.62
CA HIS A 634 24.99 -7.30 -6.86
C HIS A 634 24.58 -5.98 -6.19
N GLY A 635 23.57 -6.00 -5.32
CA GLY A 635 23.06 -4.81 -4.63
C GLY A 635 22.09 -3.98 -5.48
N GLN A 636 21.82 -2.75 -5.03
CA GLN A 636 20.72 -1.91 -5.53
C GLN A 636 20.78 -1.61 -7.04
N ASP A 637 21.98 -1.45 -7.61
CA ASP A 637 22.16 -1.13 -9.03
C ASP A 637 21.70 -2.25 -9.98
N HIS A 638 21.44 -3.45 -9.47
CA HIS A 638 20.98 -4.64 -10.20
C HIS A 638 19.86 -5.38 -9.42
N ASN A 639 19.03 -4.63 -8.68
CA ASN A 639 17.90 -5.17 -7.93
C ASN A 639 16.64 -4.37 -8.26
N LEU A 640 15.83 -4.90 -9.17
CA LEU A 640 14.58 -4.30 -9.65
C LEU A 640 13.35 -5.07 -9.11
N GLY A 641 13.52 -5.78 -7.98
CA GLY A 641 12.46 -6.52 -7.29
C GLY A 641 12.21 -7.95 -7.77
N GLY A 642 12.93 -8.45 -8.78
CA GLY A 642 12.97 -9.86 -9.20
C GLY A 642 14.38 -10.44 -9.03
N GLY A 643 14.71 -11.48 -9.81
CA GLY A 643 16.05 -12.07 -9.93
C GLY A 643 16.51 -12.87 -8.70
N ASN A 644 16.57 -14.19 -8.82
CA ASN A 644 16.66 -15.11 -7.69
C ASN A 644 17.76 -16.16 -7.84
N GLN A 645 18.29 -16.61 -6.70
CA GLN A 645 18.97 -17.91 -6.66
C GLN A 645 17.91 -19.03 -6.62
N VAL A 646 17.84 -19.84 -7.67
CA VAL A 646 16.85 -20.92 -7.82
C VAL A 646 17.43 -22.29 -7.44
N PRO A 647 16.59 -23.31 -7.15
CA PRO A 647 17.06 -24.67 -6.88
C PRO A 647 17.91 -25.25 -8.03
N PHE A 648 19.04 -25.88 -7.72
CA PHE A 648 19.93 -26.50 -8.71
C PHE A 648 19.28 -27.69 -9.43
N SER A 649 19.42 -27.74 -10.76
CA SER A 649 19.18 -28.93 -11.59
C SER A 649 20.45 -29.33 -12.33
N LEU A 650 20.66 -30.64 -12.53
CA LEU A 650 21.76 -31.14 -13.36
C LEU A 650 21.65 -30.67 -14.82
N GLY A 651 20.43 -30.65 -15.34
CA GLY A 651 20.13 -30.29 -16.72
C GLY A 651 18.90 -29.39 -16.83
N ILE A 652 18.95 -28.45 -17.77
CA ILE A 652 17.86 -27.54 -18.13
C ILE A 652 17.70 -27.45 -19.65
N SER A 653 16.54 -27.07 -20.15
CA SER A 653 16.32 -26.82 -21.59
C SER A 653 15.22 -25.80 -21.84
N LEU A 654 15.27 -25.13 -22.99
CA LEU A 654 14.11 -24.42 -23.54
C LEU A 654 13.06 -25.43 -24.07
N SER A 655 13.52 -26.54 -24.66
CA SER A 655 12.66 -27.54 -25.28
C SER A 655 12.35 -28.75 -24.39
N ARG A 656 11.10 -29.20 -24.45
CA ARG A 656 10.55 -30.32 -23.66
C ARG A 656 11.13 -31.71 -23.93
N SER A 657 11.77 -31.94 -25.06
CA SER A 657 12.03 -33.31 -25.52
C SER A 657 13.19 -34.04 -24.82
N TYR A 658 14.03 -33.37 -24.01
CA TYR A 658 15.30 -33.94 -23.54
C TYR A 658 15.72 -33.74 -22.07
N ASN A 659 15.03 -32.91 -21.27
CA ASN A 659 15.40 -32.67 -19.85
C ASN A 659 14.21 -32.79 -18.88
N PRO A 660 14.45 -33.06 -17.57
CA PRO A 660 13.39 -33.21 -16.57
C PRO A 660 12.92 -31.88 -15.96
N VAL A 661 13.60 -30.77 -16.28
CA VAL A 661 13.27 -29.41 -15.84
C VAL A 661 13.53 -28.46 -17.03
N THR A 662 12.67 -27.46 -17.19
CA THR A 662 12.65 -26.49 -18.30
C THR A 662 12.87 -25.07 -17.79
N LEU A 663 13.32 -24.14 -18.66
CA LEU A 663 13.35 -22.72 -18.31
C LEU A 663 11.97 -22.21 -17.87
N GLN A 664 10.92 -22.56 -18.62
CA GLN A 664 9.57 -22.08 -18.35
C GLN A 664 9.00 -22.55 -17.00
N SER A 665 9.44 -23.71 -16.48
CA SER A 665 9.06 -24.14 -15.13
C SER A 665 9.61 -23.22 -14.03
N TYR A 666 10.86 -22.75 -14.16
CA TYR A 666 11.42 -21.75 -13.24
C TYR A 666 10.77 -20.37 -13.42
N LYS A 667 10.57 -19.93 -14.67
CA LYS A 667 9.89 -18.66 -15.00
C LYS A 667 8.46 -18.59 -14.43
N ILE A 668 7.73 -19.72 -14.42
CA ILE A 668 6.40 -19.82 -13.80
C ILE A 668 6.45 -19.69 -12.26
N GLU A 669 7.50 -20.21 -11.63
CA GLU A 669 7.65 -20.23 -10.15
C GLU A 669 8.30 -18.95 -9.58
N HIS A 670 9.18 -18.29 -10.33
CA HIS A 670 10.06 -17.23 -9.81
C HIS A 670 9.89 -15.86 -10.48
N MET A 671 9.43 -15.79 -11.74
CA MET A 671 9.22 -14.51 -12.43
C MET A 671 7.80 -13.98 -12.20
N ASP A 672 7.70 -12.79 -11.60
CA ASP A 672 6.43 -12.09 -11.35
C ASP A 672 5.66 -11.93 -12.67
N ILE A 673 4.40 -12.35 -12.70
CA ILE A 673 3.54 -12.31 -13.90
C ILE A 673 3.47 -10.91 -14.55
N ARG A 674 3.58 -9.84 -13.74
CA ARG A 674 3.59 -8.44 -14.19
C ARG A 674 4.76 -8.10 -15.13
N ARG A 675 5.86 -8.85 -15.02
CA ARG A 675 7.12 -8.59 -15.75
C ARG A 675 7.12 -9.23 -17.14
N ARG A 676 6.34 -10.29 -17.38
CA ARG A 676 6.46 -11.14 -18.60
C ARG A 676 6.17 -10.44 -19.94
N LEU A 677 5.49 -9.30 -19.93
CA LEU A 677 5.21 -8.51 -21.14
C LEU A 677 6.24 -7.40 -21.43
N VAL A 678 7.15 -7.10 -20.49
CA VAL A 678 8.12 -5.99 -20.60
C VAL A 678 9.54 -6.35 -20.15
N PHE A 679 9.78 -7.55 -19.62
CA PHE A 679 11.10 -8.11 -19.30
C PHE A 679 11.43 -9.31 -20.19
N TYR A 680 12.69 -9.39 -20.59
CA TYR A 680 13.34 -10.64 -21.00
C TYR A 680 13.70 -11.46 -19.75
N TYR A 681 13.76 -12.78 -19.88
CA TYR A 681 14.12 -13.68 -18.79
C TYR A 681 15.33 -14.54 -19.19
N MET A 682 16.37 -14.48 -18.36
CA MET A 682 17.64 -15.15 -18.57
C MET A 682 17.97 -16.04 -17.39
N MET A 683 18.32 -17.29 -17.64
CA MET A 683 18.60 -18.27 -16.59
C MET A 683 20.04 -18.77 -16.68
N PHE A 684 20.84 -18.54 -15.63
CA PHE A 684 22.15 -19.14 -15.46
C PHE A 684 22.00 -20.56 -14.91
N GLY A 685 21.92 -21.52 -15.82
CA GLY A 685 21.72 -22.93 -15.53
C GLY A 685 23.02 -23.76 -15.57
N ASN A 686 23.01 -24.93 -14.93
CA ASN A 686 24.18 -25.81 -14.92
C ASN A 686 24.59 -26.28 -16.33
N SER A 687 23.70 -26.96 -17.06
CA SER A 687 24.02 -27.50 -18.38
C SER A 687 22.76 -27.81 -19.19
N GLN A 688 22.87 -27.80 -20.52
CA GLN A 688 21.86 -28.37 -21.41
C GLN A 688 21.88 -29.91 -21.42
N ASN A 689 23.00 -30.52 -21.02
CA ASN A 689 23.11 -31.98 -20.93
C ASN A 689 22.39 -32.49 -19.67
N ARG A 690 21.48 -33.45 -19.83
CA ARG A 690 20.76 -34.12 -18.73
C ARG A 690 21.65 -34.77 -17.66
N THR A 691 22.90 -35.09 -18.00
CA THR A 691 23.89 -35.65 -17.08
C THR A 691 24.59 -34.60 -16.21
N GLY A 692 24.40 -33.30 -16.48
CA GLY A 692 25.18 -32.22 -15.89
C GLY A 692 26.61 -32.08 -16.44
N ALA A 693 26.99 -32.82 -17.48
CA ALA A 693 28.26 -32.63 -18.17
C ALA A 693 28.29 -31.27 -18.91
N SER A 694 29.44 -30.62 -19.00
CA SER A 694 29.60 -29.36 -19.74
C SER A 694 29.08 -29.48 -21.18
N GLY A 695 28.32 -28.47 -21.60
CA GLY A 695 27.62 -28.43 -22.89
C GLY A 695 27.98 -27.18 -23.70
N SER A 696 27.00 -26.64 -24.44
CA SER A 696 27.18 -25.33 -25.05
C SER A 696 27.13 -24.20 -24.03
N SER A 697 27.65 -23.04 -24.43
CA SER A 697 27.70 -21.81 -23.65
C SER A 697 26.32 -21.30 -23.27
N GLY A 698 25.34 -21.40 -24.17
CA GLY A 698 23.96 -21.03 -23.91
C GLY A 698 23.01 -21.60 -24.95
N VAL A 699 21.76 -21.16 -24.89
CA VAL A 699 20.72 -21.38 -25.91
C VAL A 699 19.60 -20.36 -25.71
N ALA A 700 19.11 -19.76 -26.79
CA ALA A 700 18.09 -18.71 -26.72
C ALA A 700 17.04 -18.83 -27.83
N GLU A 701 15.88 -18.25 -27.54
CA GLU A 701 14.78 -18.06 -28.48
C GLU A 701 15.10 -17.01 -29.55
N ILE A 702 14.69 -17.26 -30.78
CA ILE A 702 14.83 -16.32 -31.91
C ILE A 702 13.59 -15.41 -31.96
N ASN A 703 13.76 -14.09 -31.82
CA ASN A 703 12.66 -13.12 -31.63
C ASN A 703 11.74 -13.47 -30.44
N GLY A 704 12.30 -14.09 -29.40
CA GLY A 704 11.60 -14.41 -28.14
C GLY A 704 12.12 -13.58 -26.97
N ASN A 705 11.68 -13.94 -25.76
CA ASN A 705 12.06 -13.27 -24.51
C ASN A 705 12.93 -14.16 -23.60
N ASP A 706 13.13 -15.44 -23.93
CA ASP A 706 13.81 -16.40 -23.05
C ASP A 706 15.22 -16.82 -23.53
N SER A 707 16.15 -16.90 -22.58
CA SER A 707 17.54 -17.33 -22.82
C SER A 707 18.15 -18.14 -21.66
N LEU A 708 19.06 -19.05 -21.98
CA LEU A 708 19.82 -19.87 -21.04
C LEU A 708 21.32 -19.60 -21.18
N ILE A 709 21.99 -19.34 -20.07
CA ILE A 709 23.46 -19.30 -19.97
C ILE A 709 23.90 -20.57 -19.23
N THR A 710 24.61 -21.47 -19.92
CA THR A 710 24.94 -22.82 -19.44
C THR A 710 26.43 -23.13 -19.38
N LEU A 711 27.18 -22.23 -18.74
CA LEU A 711 28.63 -22.34 -18.50
C LEU A 711 28.99 -23.26 -17.31
N GLY A 712 28.03 -23.96 -16.70
CA GLY A 712 28.28 -24.87 -15.59
C GLY A 712 29.05 -26.12 -16.00
N GLY A 713 29.90 -26.61 -15.10
CA GLY A 713 30.82 -27.71 -15.35
C GLY A 713 32.00 -27.37 -16.27
N TRP A 714 32.17 -26.11 -16.71
CA TRP A 714 33.31 -25.68 -17.52
C TRP A 714 34.61 -25.47 -16.72
N GLY A 715 34.54 -25.46 -15.38
CA GLY A 715 35.69 -25.28 -14.49
C GLY A 715 36.16 -23.83 -14.32
N LEU A 716 35.36 -22.86 -14.79
CA LEU A 716 35.64 -21.43 -14.67
C LEU A 716 35.72 -21.01 -13.20
N ASN A 717 36.67 -20.13 -12.87
CA ASN A 717 36.93 -19.68 -11.50
C ASN A 717 37.65 -18.33 -11.46
N SER A 718 37.71 -17.70 -10.28
CA SER A 718 38.38 -16.41 -10.06
C SER A 718 39.70 -16.48 -9.29
N ARG A 719 40.32 -17.68 -9.18
CA ARG A 719 41.51 -17.92 -8.33
C ARG A 719 42.78 -17.21 -8.81
N SER A 720 42.85 -16.86 -10.09
CA SER A 720 43.92 -16.04 -10.67
C SER A 720 43.33 -14.89 -11.48
N VAL A 721 44.13 -13.83 -11.72
CA VAL A 721 43.70 -12.71 -12.57
C VAL A 721 43.31 -13.21 -13.98
N LEU A 722 44.07 -14.16 -14.52
CA LEU A 722 43.83 -14.76 -15.83
C LEU A 722 42.50 -15.52 -15.85
N ALA A 723 42.26 -16.39 -14.86
CA ALA A 723 41.03 -17.17 -14.72
C ALA A 723 39.80 -16.27 -14.55
N ARG A 724 39.89 -15.27 -13.66
CA ARG A 724 38.82 -14.30 -13.41
C ARG A 724 38.48 -13.49 -14.66
N ASN A 725 39.49 -13.04 -15.40
CA ASN A 725 39.29 -12.33 -16.67
C ASN A 725 38.54 -13.22 -17.67
N THR A 726 38.96 -14.48 -17.83
CA THR A 726 38.31 -15.45 -18.73
C THR A 726 36.87 -15.74 -18.32
N LEU A 727 36.58 -15.95 -17.03
CA LEU A 727 35.22 -16.09 -16.51
C LEU A 727 34.33 -14.88 -16.89
N ILE A 728 34.80 -13.66 -16.63
CA ILE A 728 34.05 -12.43 -16.94
C ILE A 728 33.85 -12.28 -18.45
N ASN A 729 34.90 -12.50 -19.24
CA ASN A 729 34.86 -12.29 -20.69
C ASN A 729 33.96 -13.32 -21.39
N PHE A 730 34.04 -14.60 -21.02
CA PHE A 730 33.15 -15.65 -21.54
C PHE A 730 31.69 -15.37 -21.17
N GLN A 731 31.39 -15.04 -19.90
CA GLN A 731 30.04 -14.62 -19.54
C GLN A 731 29.57 -13.43 -20.39
N SER A 732 30.38 -12.37 -20.54
CA SER A 732 29.97 -11.19 -21.32
C SER A 732 29.72 -11.48 -22.80
N GLY A 733 30.52 -12.37 -23.41
CA GLY A 733 30.35 -12.80 -24.80
C GLY A 733 29.12 -13.69 -25.00
N THR A 734 28.91 -14.66 -24.10
CA THR A 734 27.74 -15.54 -24.13
C THR A 734 26.43 -14.77 -23.86
N ILE A 735 26.38 -13.91 -22.83
CA ILE A 735 25.19 -13.09 -22.52
C ILE A 735 24.78 -12.25 -23.73
N MET A 736 25.74 -11.59 -24.39
CA MET A 736 25.45 -10.78 -25.58
C MET A 736 25.07 -11.65 -26.80
N HIS A 737 25.62 -12.86 -26.94
CA HIS A 737 25.24 -13.79 -28.01
C HIS A 737 23.81 -14.31 -27.84
N GLU A 738 23.48 -14.89 -26.68
CA GLU A 738 22.14 -15.42 -26.41
C GLU A 738 21.07 -14.33 -26.50
N PHE A 739 21.35 -13.15 -25.94
CA PHE A 739 20.43 -12.03 -26.03
C PHE A 739 20.27 -11.54 -27.48
N GLY A 740 21.30 -11.63 -28.33
CA GLY A 740 21.18 -11.32 -29.75
C GLY A 740 20.17 -12.19 -30.50
N HIS A 741 19.98 -13.46 -30.11
CA HIS A 741 18.90 -14.30 -30.64
C HIS A 741 17.52 -13.79 -30.22
N ASN A 742 17.35 -13.40 -28.96
CA ASN A 742 16.10 -12.77 -28.48
C ASN A 742 15.78 -11.50 -29.29
N LEU A 743 16.80 -10.74 -29.69
CA LEU A 743 16.70 -9.56 -30.56
C LEU A 743 16.50 -9.86 -32.06
N GLY A 744 16.41 -11.13 -32.45
CA GLY A 744 16.12 -11.59 -33.81
C GLY A 744 17.34 -11.91 -34.69
N LEU A 745 18.56 -11.86 -34.14
CA LEU A 745 19.79 -12.16 -34.87
C LEU A 745 20.06 -13.67 -34.95
N LEU A 746 20.67 -14.12 -36.05
CA LEU A 746 21.21 -15.46 -36.24
C LEU A 746 22.74 -15.44 -36.26
N HIS A 747 23.38 -16.62 -36.27
CA HIS A 747 24.85 -16.73 -36.19
C HIS A 747 25.64 -16.03 -37.32
N GLY A 748 24.99 -15.72 -38.44
CA GLY A 748 25.53 -14.95 -39.56
C GLY A 748 24.79 -13.62 -39.78
N GLY A 749 24.00 -13.16 -38.80
CA GLY A 749 23.16 -11.96 -38.85
C GLY A 749 21.73 -12.30 -39.26
N ASN A 750 21.50 -12.40 -40.56
CA ASN A 750 20.21 -12.78 -41.15
C ASN A 750 20.17 -14.25 -41.64
N GLU A 751 21.20 -15.04 -41.34
CA GLU A 751 21.34 -16.43 -41.73
C GLU A 751 22.03 -17.26 -40.63
N ASN A 752 21.85 -18.59 -40.66
CA ASN A 752 22.48 -19.50 -39.70
C ASN A 752 23.89 -19.98 -40.16
N LEU A 753 24.63 -19.15 -40.88
CA LEU A 753 25.97 -19.48 -41.34
C LEU A 753 27.02 -18.93 -40.36
N ASN A 754 27.73 -19.84 -39.71
CA ASN A 754 28.73 -19.55 -38.68
C ASN A 754 30.14 -19.38 -39.28
N PHE A 755 31.09 -18.88 -38.48
CA PHE A 755 32.52 -18.75 -38.80
C PHE A 755 32.88 -17.87 -40.01
N LYS A 756 31.97 -16.98 -40.44
CA LYS A 756 32.18 -15.99 -41.51
C LYS A 756 33.20 -14.92 -41.08
N PRO A 757 34.43 -14.86 -41.62
CA PRO A 757 35.45 -13.96 -41.06
C PRO A 757 35.13 -12.46 -41.20
N ASN A 758 34.37 -12.06 -42.21
CA ASN A 758 33.94 -10.68 -42.42
C ASN A 758 32.67 -10.27 -41.64
N TYR A 759 31.94 -11.24 -41.06
CA TYR A 759 30.79 -10.96 -40.19
C TYR A 759 31.26 -10.73 -38.76
N TYR A 760 31.53 -9.46 -38.45
CA TYR A 760 32.30 -9.02 -37.29
C TYR A 760 31.39 -8.74 -36.09
N SER A 761 30.79 -9.81 -35.56
CA SER A 761 29.76 -9.79 -34.53
C SER A 761 29.99 -10.89 -33.50
N VAL A 762 29.63 -10.67 -32.23
CA VAL A 762 29.64 -11.75 -31.23
C VAL A 762 28.66 -12.88 -31.53
N MET A 763 27.66 -12.67 -32.40
CA MET A 763 26.78 -13.72 -32.92
C MET A 763 27.53 -14.80 -33.70
N ASN A 764 28.75 -14.51 -34.14
CA ASN A 764 29.63 -15.45 -34.82
C ASN A 764 30.50 -16.20 -33.79
N TYR A 765 30.52 -17.53 -33.83
CA TYR A 765 31.35 -18.34 -32.93
C TYR A 765 32.86 -18.12 -33.06
N MET A 766 33.32 -17.46 -34.12
CA MET A 766 34.70 -16.98 -34.24
C MET A 766 35.03 -15.85 -33.24
N TYR A 767 34.02 -15.14 -32.73
CA TYR A 767 34.17 -13.94 -31.89
C TYR A 767 33.45 -14.01 -30.54
N GLN A 768 32.42 -14.86 -30.36
CA GLN A 768 31.67 -15.02 -29.11
C GLN A 768 32.59 -15.18 -27.87
N LEU A 769 33.52 -16.14 -27.91
CA LEU A 769 34.41 -16.46 -26.78
C LEU A 769 35.82 -15.89 -26.92
N ASP A 770 36.34 -15.67 -28.13
CA ASP A 770 37.69 -15.14 -28.36
C ASP A 770 37.73 -13.61 -28.59
N GLY A 771 36.56 -12.95 -28.66
CA GLY A 771 36.39 -11.50 -28.71
C GLY A 771 36.75 -10.86 -30.05
N LEU A 772 36.24 -9.67 -30.29
CA LEU A 772 36.56 -8.87 -31.48
C LEU A 772 37.97 -8.29 -31.39
N SER A 773 38.75 -8.38 -32.47
CA SER A 773 40.07 -7.76 -32.60
C SER A 773 40.01 -6.21 -32.63
N THR A 774 41.15 -5.56 -32.88
CA THR A 774 41.16 -4.19 -33.40
C THR A 774 41.46 -4.29 -34.89
N LEU A 775 40.60 -3.73 -35.75
CA LEU A 775 40.81 -3.75 -37.21
C LEU A 775 42.13 -3.07 -37.58
N GLY A 776 42.90 -3.66 -38.49
CA GLY A 776 44.27 -3.23 -38.80
C GLY A 776 45.32 -3.69 -37.77
N GLN A 777 45.01 -4.71 -36.97
CA GLN A 777 45.90 -5.28 -35.95
C GLN A 777 45.65 -6.79 -35.78
N ALA A 778 46.19 -7.59 -36.72
CA ALA A 778 46.14 -9.05 -36.67
C ALA A 778 44.73 -9.65 -36.51
N GLU A 779 43.71 -9.07 -37.15
CA GLU A 779 42.34 -9.59 -37.12
C GLU A 779 42.19 -11.02 -37.68
N GLY A 780 43.14 -11.48 -38.49
CA GLY A 780 43.23 -12.87 -38.97
C GLY A 780 43.45 -13.91 -37.86
N ASP A 781 43.97 -13.52 -36.69
CA ASP A 781 44.32 -14.46 -35.61
C ASP A 781 43.13 -15.33 -35.15
N ARG A 782 41.90 -14.77 -35.16
CA ARG A 782 40.69 -15.54 -34.82
C ARG A 782 40.38 -16.62 -35.86
N TYR A 783 40.59 -16.32 -37.13
CA TYR A 783 40.41 -17.29 -38.21
C TYR A 783 41.43 -18.43 -38.09
N TYR A 784 42.70 -18.13 -37.79
CA TYR A 784 43.75 -19.14 -37.57
C TYR A 784 43.45 -20.03 -36.36
N LEU A 785 43.09 -19.41 -35.24
CA LEU A 785 42.75 -20.11 -34.01
C LEU A 785 41.53 -21.01 -34.16
N THR A 786 40.46 -20.52 -34.81
CA THR A 786 39.25 -21.31 -35.10
C THR A 786 39.57 -22.53 -35.98
N ASN A 787 40.42 -22.35 -37.01
CA ASN A 787 40.86 -23.47 -37.86
C ASN A 787 41.64 -24.53 -37.09
N TYR A 788 42.51 -24.12 -36.16
CA TYR A 788 43.25 -25.02 -35.27
C TYR A 788 42.32 -25.81 -34.34
N GLU A 789 41.45 -25.13 -33.59
CA GLU A 789 40.67 -25.76 -32.51
C GLU A 789 39.46 -26.57 -32.98
N ARG A 790 38.76 -26.10 -34.00
CA ARG A 790 37.60 -26.80 -34.57
C ARG A 790 37.97 -27.71 -35.74
N ARG A 791 39.27 -27.78 -36.10
CA ARG A 791 39.80 -28.57 -37.22
C ARG A 791 39.00 -28.33 -38.52
N LEU A 792 38.84 -27.07 -38.91
CA LEU A 792 38.12 -26.64 -40.14
C LEU A 792 38.93 -26.92 -41.42
N ALA A 793 38.31 -26.80 -42.61
CA ALA A 793 38.80 -27.40 -43.87
C ALA A 793 40.28 -27.17 -44.19
N ASN A 794 40.84 -26.00 -43.85
CA ASN A 794 42.22 -25.68 -44.18
C ASN A 794 43.24 -26.50 -43.37
N GLN A 795 43.73 -27.59 -43.98
CA GLN A 795 44.75 -28.47 -43.40
C GLN A 795 46.12 -27.79 -43.24
N ASN A 796 46.41 -26.70 -43.96
CA ASN A 796 47.66 -25.96 -43.78
C ASN A 796 47.62 -25.24 -42.44
N CYS A 797 46.57 -24.46 -42.17
CA CYS A 797 46.38 -23.76 -40.88
C CYS A 797 46.37 -24.72 -39.66
N ARG A 798 45.88 -25.97 -39.83
CA ARG A 798 45.90 -26.97 -38.75
C ARG A 798 47.32 -27.46 -38.38
N ASN A 799 48.23 -27.46 -39.35
CA ASN A 799 49.51 -28.19 -39.28
C ASN A 799 50.75 -27.28 -39.24
N THR A 800 50.58 -25.95 -39.21
CA THR A 800 51.67 -24.97 -39.08
C THR A 800 51.85 -24.51 -37.63
N PRO A 801 52.73 -25.15 -36.83
CA PRO A 801 53.06 -24.70 -35.47
C PRO A 801 54.02 -23.50 -35.44
N GLN A 802 54.02 -22.66 -36.49
CA GLN A 802 54.93 -21.53 -36.63
C GLN A 802 54.13 -20.27 -36.97
N ASN A 803 54.19 -19.31 -36.03
CA ASN A 803 53.72 -17.92 -36.06
C ASN A 803 52.22 -17.63 -35.83
N TYR A 804 51.26 -18.39 -36.36
CA TYR A 804 49.85 -17.95 -36.35
C TYR A 804 48.95 -18.46 -35.21
N ALA A 805 49.34 -19.49 -34.46
CA ALA A 805 48.41 -20.21 -33.56
C ALA A 805 48.99 -20.65 -32.20
N THR A 806 50.20 -20.20 -31.81
CA THR A 806 50.96 -20.87 -30.73
C THR A 806 50.82 -20.27 -29.33
N THR A 807 50.24 -19.08 -29.15
CA THR A 807 50.12 -18.42 -27.83
C THR A 807 48.87 -17.54 -27.76
N THR A 808 47.72 -18.13 -27.41
CA THR A 808 46.42 -17.41 -27.34
C THR A 808 46.36 -16.31 -26.28
N SER A 809 47.36 -16.22 -25.39
CA SER A 809 47.62 -15.08 -24.52
C SER A 809 47.95 -13.78 -25.27
N GLU A 810 48.25 -13.85 -26.57
CA GLU A 810 48.67 -12.72 -27.42
C GLU A 810 47.54 -12.15 -28.28
N LEU A 811 46.35 -12.77 -28.29
CA LEU A 811 45.17 -12.22 -28.99
C LEU A 811 44.91 -10.79 -28.51
N ILE A 812 45.05 -9.82 -29.41
CA ILE A 812 44.66 -8.42 -29.16
C ILE A 812 43.17 -8.42 -28.82
N ASN A 813 42.80 -7.84 -27.67
CA ASN A 813 41.44 -7.87 -27.11
C ASN A 813 40.89 -9.30 -26.85
N GLY A 814 41.76 -10.29 -26.62
CA GLY A 814 41.37 -11.69 -26.37
C GLY A 814 40.88 -11.98 -24.94
N PRO A 815 40.30 -13.17 -24.68
CA PRO A 815 39.51 -13.47 -23.48
C PRO A 815 40.32 -13.58 -22.19
N TYR A 816 41.64 -13.64 -22.28
CA TYR A 816 42.56 -13.69 -21.14
C TYR A 816 42.94 -12.28 -20.64
N GLY A 817 42.76 -11.25 -21.47
CA GLY A 817 43.04 -9.85 -21.15
C GLY A 817 42.03 -9.24 -20.17
N SER A 818 42.32 -8.03 -19.67
CA SER A 818 41.38 -7.29 -18.81
C SER A 818 40.00 -7.20 -19.47
N PRO A 819 38.90 -7.28 -18.71
CA PRO A 819 37.57 -6.97 -19.23
C PRO A 819 37.47 -5.61 -19.92
N ASP A 820 38.29 -4.62 -19.59
CA ASP A 820 38.31 -3.32 -20.31
C ASP A 820 38.84 -3.43 -21.76
N ASN A 821 39.64 -4.46 -22.05
CA ASN A 821 40.30 -4.67 -23.35
C ASN A 821 39.58 -5.69 -24.24
N PHE A 822 38.95 -6.72 -23.68
CA PHE A 822 38.19 -7.70 -24.46
C PHE A 822 36.97 -7.03 -25.11
N LYS A 823 36.80 -7.14 -26.42
CA LYS A 823 35.73 -6.44 -27.14
C LYS A 823 34.58 -7.37 -27.51
N ILE A 824 33.37 -6.89 -27.22
CA ILE A 824 32.10 -7.45 -27.66
C ILE A 824 31.31 -6.33 -28.35
N ASP A 825 30.69 -6.64 -29.48
CA ASP A 825 29.82 -5.76 -30.25
C ASP A 825 29.03 -6.63 -31.25
N TYR A 826 27.90 -6.13 -31.75
CA TYR A 826 27.30 -6.69 -32.97
C TYR A 826 27.82 -5.97 -34.22
N SER A 827 27.64 -6.57 -35.40
CA SER A 827 28.15 -5.99 -36.64
C SER A 827 27.36 -4.75 -37.06
N ASP A 828 28.08 -3.81 -37.65
CA ASP A 828 27.57 -2.61 -38.31
C ASP A 828 27.27 -2.82 -39.81
N GLY A 829 27.52 -4.02 -40.34
CA GLY A 829 27.35 -4.36 -41.75
C GLY A 829 28.32 -3.65 -42.71
N SER A 830 29.43 -3.10 -42.22
CA SER A 830 30.39 -2.37 -43.06
C SER A 830 31.39 -3.27 -43.81
N GLY A 831 31.44 -4.57 -43.49
CA GLY A 831 32.27 -5.57 -44.16
C GLY A 831 31.85 -5.83 -45.60
N GLN A 832 32.79 -5.76 -46.52
CA GLN A 832 32.59 -6.13 -47.91
C GLN A 832 32.46 -7.66 -48.07
N PRO A 833 31.79 -8.16 -49.12
CA PRO A 833 31.70 -9.59 -49.38
C PRO A 833 33.07 -10.24 -49.62
N LEU A 834 33.27 -11.43 -49.05
CA LEU A 834 34.43 -12.29 -49.33
C LEU A 834 34.00 -13.39 -50.31
N ASP A 835 34.55 -13.37 -51.53
CA ASP A 835 34.30 -14.40 -52.56
C ASP A 835 35.26 -15.58 -52.36
N GLU A 836 34.79 -16.68 -51.78
CA GLU A 836 35.56 -17.91 -51.51
C GLU A 836 36.10 -18.59 -52.78
N THR A 837 35.65 -18.18 -53.97
CA THR A 837 36.21 -18.64 -55.24
C THR A 837 37.44 -17.84 -55.68
N ASN A 838 37.55 -16.56 -55.25
CA ASN A 838 38.61 -15.62 -55.57
C ASN A 838 38.83 -14.60 -54.43
N LEU A 839 39.33 -15.08 -53.29
CA LEU A 839 39.69 -14.27 -52.12
C LEU A 839 40.94 -13.43 -52.41
N ASP A 840 40.96 -12.23 -51.82
CA ASP A 840 42.09 -11.30 -51.91
C ASP A 840 42.60 -10.99 -50.51
N GLU A 841 43.70 -11.64 -50.14
CA GLU A 841 44.32 -11.60 -48.82
C GLU A 841 44.83 -10.20 -48.48
N THR A 842 45.13 -9.39 -49.51
CA THR A 842 45.52 -7.99 -49.35
C THR A 842 44.38 -7.09 -48.86
N LYS A 843 43.12 -7.56 -48.95
CA LYS A 843 41.93 -6.91 -48.41
C LYS A 843 41.48 -7.47 -47.05
N GLY A 844 42.20 -8.45 -46.49
CA GLY A 844 41.91 -9.00 -45.16
C GLY A 844 40.44 -9.43 -44.99
N LEU A 845 39.78 -8.89 -43.95
CA LEU A 845 38.37 -9.15 -43.65
C LEU A 845 37.38 -8.27 -44.44
N GLY A 846 37.84 -7.57 -45.49
CA GLY A 846 37.00 -6.75 -46.35
C GLY A 846 36.52 -5.45 -45.71
N ARG A 847 37.25 -4.88 -44.73
CA ARG A 847 36.87 -3.65 -44.03
C ARG A 847 37.78 -2.46 -44.39
N SER A 848 37.31 -1.24 -44.14
CA SER A 848 37.94 0.02 -44.60
C SER A 848 39.30 0.31 -43.96
N VAL A 849 39.51 -0.17 -42.73
CA VAL A 849 40.80 -0.37 -42.10
C VAL A 849 40.92 -1.88 -41.94
N THR A 850 41.97 -2.48 -42.50
CA THR A 850 42.20 -3.92 -42.36
C THR A 850 43.69 -4.24 -42.46
N ASP A 851 44.13 -5.20 -41.67
CA ASP A 851 45.38 -5.92 -41.86
C ASP A 851 45.16 -7.08 -42.84
N ARG A 852 46.23 -7.64 -43.37
CA ARG A 852 46.16 -8.73 -44.34
C ARG A 852 45.83 -10.04 -43.63
N VAL A 853 45.13 -10.93 -44.33
CA VAL A 853 44.79 -12.26 -43.81
C VAL A 853 45.23 -13.32 -44.82
N ASP A 854 46.30 -14.04 -44.47
CA ASP A 854 46.75 -15.28 -45.11
C ASP A 854 45.70 -16.38 -44.88
N PHE A 855 44.61 -16.39 -45.66
CA PHE A 855 43.52 -17.34 -45.52
C PHE A 855 43.97 -18.76 -45.86
N ASN A 856 44.97 -18.90 -46.72
CA ASN A 856 45.44 -20.18 -47.21
C ASN A 856 46.47 -20.86 -46.25
N CYS A 857 47.09 -20.09 -45.35
CA CYS A 857 48.12 -20.47 -44.38
C CYS A 857 49.40 -21.05 -45.00
N ASP A 858 49.85 -20.54 -46.15
CA ASP A 858 51.16 -20.88 -46.76
C ASP A 858 52.29 -19.89 -46.38
N GLY A 859 51.94 -18.75 -45.78
CA GLY A 859 52.86 -17.70 -45.35
C GLY A 859 52.97 -16.48 -46.27
N ASP A 860 52.22 -16.40 -47.39
CA ASP A 860 52.24 -15.25 -48.30
C ASP A 860 50.89 -14.52 -48.44
N SER A 861 50.63 -13.61 -47.48
CA SER A 861 49.46 -12.70 -47.47
C SER A 861 49.39 -11.64 -48.61
N ASN A 862 50.01 -11.91 -49.77
CA ASN A 862 49.92 -11.11 -51.00
C ASN A 862 48.96 -11.69 -52.05
N ASP A 863 48.41 -12.90 -51.85
CA ASP A 863 47.58 -13.54 -52.86
C ASP A 863 46.26 -12.80 -53.11
N THR A 864 45.95 -12.56 -54.38
CA THR A 864 44.73 -11.85 -54.83
C THR A 864 43.68 -12.77 -55.48
N ALA A 865 43.89 -14.10 -55.39
CA ALA A 865 43.08 -15.11 -56.07
C ALA A 865 43.05 -16.46 -55.31
N VAL A 866 43.02 -16.44 -53.98
CA VAL A 866 42.92 -17.67 -53.18
C VAL A 866 41.52 -18.27 -53.35
N SER A 867 41.45 -19.59 -53.52
CA SER A 867 40.18 -20.28 -53.73
C SER A 867 40.00 -21.34 -52.63
N LEU A 868 39.31 -20.97 -51.56
CA LEU A 868 39.20 -21.75 -50.32
C LEU A 868 37.82 -21.56 -49.67
N ASP A 869 37.21 -22.65 -49.20
CA ASP A 869 36.03 -22.61 -48.32
C ASP A 869 36.49 -22.25 -46.90
N LEU A 870 36.10 -21.06 -46.43
CA LEU A 870 36.53 -20.47 -45.17
C LEU A 870 35.68 -20.96 -43.98
N THR A 871 34.44 -21.38 -44.23
CA THR A 871 33.46 -21.77 -43.19
C THR A 871 33.38 -23.29 -42.99
N ASN A 872 33.80 -24.08 -43.99
CA ASN A 872 33.73 -25.53 -44.04
C ASN A 872 32.32 -26.07 -43.75
N VAL A 873 31.35 -25.63 -44.56
CA VAL A 873 29.91 -25.91 -44.41
C VAL A 873 29.58 -27.41 -44.32
N SER A 874 30.46 -28.28 -44.83
CA SER A 874 30.34 -29.74 -44.85
C SER A 874 30.12 -30.40 -43.48
N ALA A 875 30.47 -29.74 -42.37
CA ALA A 875 30.35 -30.30 -41.03
C ALA A 875 29.03 -30.00 -40.31
N ILE A 876 28.24 -28.98 -40.74
CA ILE A 876 27.13 -28.45 -39.91
C ILE A 876 25.79 -28.30 -40.66
N SER A 877 25.70 -27.79 -41.91
CA SER A 877 24.41 -27.79 -42.64
C SER A 877 24.44 -27.53 -44.17
N GLN A 878 24.07 -28.57 -44.94
CA GLN A 878 23.30 -28.57 -46.21
C GLN A 878 23.62 -27.66 -47.43
N THR A 879 24.63 -26.78 -47.44
CA THR A 879 25.13 -26.19 -48.71
C THR A 879 26.55 -26.66 -49.04
N ASN A 880 26.72 -27.29 -50.21
CA ASN A 880 28.01 -27.78 -50.70
C ASN A 880 28.66 -26.76 -51.64
N GLY A 881 29.72 -26.08 -51.20
CA GLY A 881 30.63 -25.36 -52.08
C GLY A 881 31.06 -23.99 -51.57
N LYS A 882 32.07 -23.42 -52.24
CA LYS A 882 32.53 -22.04 -52.07
C LYS A 882 31.45 -21.05 -52.47
N THR A 883 31.28 -20.00 -51.69
CA THR A 883 30.22 -18.98 -51.81
C THR A 883 30.78 -17.56 -51.73
N SER A 884 29.90 -16.56 -51.64
CA SER A 884 30.28 -15.20 -51.26
C SER A 884 29.72 -14.92 -49.87
N LEU A 885 30.61 -14.77 -48.88
CA LEU A 885 30.22 -14.50 -47.49
C LEU A 885 29.95 -13.00 -47.34
N THR A 886 28.78 -12.61 -46.84
CA THR A 886 28.41 -11.20 -46.67
C THR A 886 28.29 -10.83 -45.19
N ASP A 887 28.74 -9.62 -44.84
CA ASP A 887 28.43 -9.03 -43.53
C ASP A 887 26.93 -8.65 -43.42
N PHE A 888 26.45 -8.39 -42.20
CA PHE A 888 25.08 -7.96 -41.93
C PHE A 888 25.07 -6.85 -40.86
N ASN A 889 24.16 -5.89 -40.98
CA ASN A 889 24.02 -4.81 -40.00
C ASN A 889 23.06 -5.24 -38.89
N ASP A 890 23.61 -5.95 -37.91
CA ASP A 890 22.89 -6.45 -36.74
C ASP A 890 22.19 -5.31 -35.97
N TRP A 891 22.91 -4.22 -35.70
CA TRP A 891 22.37 -3.06 -34.97
C TRP A 891 21.22 -2.37 -35.71
N GLY A 892 21.22 -2.42 -37.05
CA GLY A 892 20.11 -1.96 -37.87
C GLY A 892 18.93 -2.94 -37.95
N ALA A 893 19.05 -4.12 -37.36
CA ALA A 893 18.08 -5.22 -37.42
C ALA A 893 17.54 -5.66 -36.04
N VAL A 894 18.08 -5.13 -34.93
CA VAL A 894 17.62 -5.38 -33.56
C VAL A 894 16.11 -5.13 -33.45
N SER A 895 15.37 -6.14 -33.00
CA SER A 895 13.94 -6.05 -32.72
C SER A 895 13.67 -6.25 -31.23
N LEU A 896 13.21 -5.19 -30.56
CA LEU A 896 12.79 -5.27 -29.15
C LEU A 896 11.35 -5.79 -29.00
N ARG A 897 10.53 -5.73 -30.06
CA ARG A 897 9.08 -5.96 -30.02
C ARG A 897 8.66 -7.43 -29.92
N PHE A 898 9.06 -8.15 -28.88
CA PHE A 898 8.63 -9.54 -28.69
C PHE A 898 7.11 -9.64 -28.45
N ARG A 899 6.51 -8.76 -27.65
CA ARG A 899 5.08 -8.80 -27.26
C ARG A 899 4.11 -8.93 -28.45
N ASP A 900 4.36 -8.20 -29.53
CA ASP A 900 3.38 -7.98 -30.61
C ASP A 900 3.86 -8.31 -32.03
N THR A 901 5.04 -8.91 -32.17
CA THR A 901 5.52 -9.48 -33.45
C THR A 901 5.37 -11.01 -33.50
N TYR A 902 5.67 -11.61 -34.66
CA TYR A 902 5.69 -13.05 -34.87
C TYR A 902 6.98 -13.40 -35.60
N SER A 903 7.70 -14.42 -35.13
CA SER A 903 9.04 -14.82 -35.59
C SER A 903 9.17 -15.04 -37.12
N GLY A 904 8.06 -15.36 -37.81
CA GLY A 904 8.01 -15.50 -39.27
C GLY A 904 7.37 -14.35 -40.06
N ASN A 905 7.23 -13.13 -39.50
CA ASN A 905 6.57 -11.98 -40.19
C ASN A 905 7.43 -10.70 -40.29
N THR A 906 8.67 -10.68 -39.79
CA THR A 906 9.57 -9.50 -39.81
C THR A 906 10.29 -9.30 -41.15
N GLY A 907 10.05 -10.14 -42.16
CA GLY A 907 10.75 -10.09 -43.45
C GLY A 907 12.19 -10.65 -43.41
N ALA A 908 12.71 -10.97 -42.22
CA ALA A 908 13.84 -11.87 -42.06
C ALA A 908 13.54 -13.20 -42.76
N TYR A 909 14.52 -13.71 -43.50
CA TYR A 909 14.31 -14.85 -44.40
C TYR A 909 13.96 -16.11 -43.60
N ARG A 910 12.96 -16.88 -44.06
CA ARG A 910 12.67 -18.21 -43.54
C ARG A 910 13.89 -19.11 -43.68
N VAL A 911 14.64 -19.32 -42.60
CA VAL A 911 15.55 -20.48 -42.53
C VAL A 911 14.67 -21.71 -42.35
N THR A 912 14.70 -22.62 -43.33
CA THR A 912 13.94 -23.87 -43.27
C THR A 912 14.64 -24.88 -42.37
N SER A 913 14.68 -24.61 -41.06
CA SER A 913 14.87 -25.64 -40.03
C SER A 913 13.68 -26.58 -40.07
N GLN A 914 13.91 -27.90 -40.10
CA GLN A 914 12.80 -28.87 -39.99
C GLN A 914 12.35 -28.97 -38.53
N ASN A 915 11.47 -28.06 -38.11
CA ASN A 915 10.44 -28.24 -37.07
C ASN A 915 9.55 -26.98 -37.02
N SER A 916 8.80 -26.73 -38.09
CA SER A 916 7.85 -25.61 -38.16
C SER A 916 6.57 -25.90 -37.35
N GLU A 917 6.70 -26.02 -36.04
CA GLU A 917 5.56 -26.00 -35.13
C GLU A 917 5.12 -24.54 -34.94
N GLN A 918 3.88 -24.23 -35.33
CA GLN A 918 3.31 -22.89 -35.15
C GLN A 918 3.00 -22.68 -33.66
N VAL A 919 3.98 -22.19 -32.90
CA VAL A 919 3.77 -21.97 -31.47
C VAL A 919 2.94 -20.69 -31.23
N THR A 920 2.03 -20.79 -30.27
CA THR A 920 1.17 -19.71 -29.79
C THR A 920 2.02 -18.65 -29.08
N HIS A 921 1.89 -17.38 -29.49
CA HIS A 921 2.67 -16.26 -28.95
C HIS A 921 2.03 -15.67 -27.69
N ASP A 922 1.82 -16.51 -26.69
CA ASP A 922 1.10 -16.14 -25.47
C ASP A 922 2.08 -15.96 -24.31
N TYR A 923 2.81 -14.84 -24.31
CA TYR A 923 3.93 -14.53 -23.39
C TYR A 923 3.57 -14.54 -21.89
N LEU A 924 2.30 -14.72 -21.53
CA LEU A 924 1.86 -14.91 -20.15
C LEU A 924 1.72 -16.39 -19.77
N ALA A 925 1.43 -17.22 -20.76
CA ALA A 925 0.90 -18.57 -20.61
C ALA A 925 1.81 -19.66 -21.22
N ASN A 926 2.42 -19.37 -22.36
CA ASN A 926 3.40 -20.18 -23.08
C ASN A 926 4.00 -19.36 -24.25
N ASP A 927 5.23 -18.85 -24.07
CA ASP A 927 5.96 -18.00 -25.01
C ASP A 927 6.65 -18.78 -26.16
N SER A 928 6.94 -20.06 -25.93
CA SER A 928 8.03 -20.81 -26.59
C SER A 928 8.19 -20.56 -28.09
N GLN A 929 9.32 -20.01 -28.51
CA GLN A 929 9.64 -19.71 -29.91
C GLN A 929 10.47 -20.79 -30.60
N GLU A 930 10.73 -20.60 -31.90
CA GLU A 930 11.87 -21.27 -32.55
C GLU A 930 13.15 -20.80 -31.85
N TYR A 931 13.96 -21.75 -31.39
CA TYR A 931 15.25 -21.50 -30.74
C TYR A 931 16.36 -22.16 -31.55
N ILE A 932 17.57 -21.63 -31.44
CA ILE A 932 18.72 -22.10 -32.21
C ILE A 932 19.57 -23.04 -31.34
N VAL A 933 19.90 -24.24 -31.86
CA VAL A 933 20.76 -25.17 -31.11
C VAL A 933 22.21 -24.76 -31.28
N GLU A 934 22.83 -24.32 -30.18
CA GLU A 934 24.24 -23.97 -30.16
C GLU A 934 25.17 -25.20 -30.31
N ALA A 935 26.41 -24.96 -30.79
CA ALA A 935 27.44 -25.98 -30.93
C ALA A 935 28.54 -25.86 -29.86
N ALA A 936 28.54 -26.80 -28.91
CA ALA A 936 29.52 -26.87 -27.82
C ALA A 936 31.00 -26.72 -28.29
N PRO A 937 31.87 -26.14 -27.45
CA PRO A 937 33.31 -26.03 -27.77
C PRO A 937 33.97 -27.40 -27.97
N SER A 938 35.07 -27.44 -28.72
CA SER A 938 35.83 -28.67 -28.94
C SER A 938 36.59 -29.12 -27.69
N ALA A 939 37.03 -30.38 -27.66
CA ALA A 939 37.89 -30.87 -26.58
C ALA A 939 39.23 -30.10 -26.54
N GLU A 940 39.74 -29.71 -27.70
CA GLU A 940 40.94 -28.89 -27.87
C GLU A 940 40.83 -27.53 -27.14
N PHE A 941 39.66 -26.88 -27.18
CA PHE A 941 39.39 -25.64 -26.47
C PHE A 941 39.52 -25.81 -24.95
N PHE A 942 38.89 -26.84 -24.36
CA PHE A 942 39.01 -27.07 -22.91
C PHE A 942 40.44 -27.47 -22.50
N GLU A 943 41.15 -28.25 -23.33
CA GLU A 943 42.55 -28.59 -23.09
C GLU A 943 43.49 -27.38 -23.23
N ARG A 944 43.16 -26.38 -24.05
CA ARG A 944 43.82 -25.06 -24.07
C ARG A 944 43.65 -24.35 -22.74
N LEU A 945 42.41 -24.25 -22.24
CA LEU A 945 42.11 -23.54 -20.98
C LEU A 945 42.81 -24.16 -19.76
N LYS A 946 42.86 -25.50 -19.67
CA LYS A 946 43.62 -26.20 -18.62
C LYS A 946 45.13 -25.91 -18.68
N LYS A 947 45.73 -25.93 -19.87
CA LYS A 947 47.16 -25.60 -20.06
C LYS A 947 47.50 -24.18 -19.64
N LEU A 948 46.57 -23.24 -19.80
CA LEU A 948 46.71 -21.85 -19.36
C LEU A 948 46.43 -21.65 -17.85
N GLY A 949 45.92 -22.68 -17.16
CA GLY A 949 45.56 -22.59 -15.74
C GLY A 949 44.39 -21.64 -15.46
N VAL A 950 43.47 -21.50 -16.41
CA VAL A 950 42.26 -20.66 -16.27
C VAL A 950 40.99 -21.44 -15.89
N ILE A 951 41.03 -22.77 -16.01
CA ILE A 951 40.02 -23.69 -15.50
C ILE A 951 40.69 -24.84 -14.73
N ASP A 952 39.90 -25.50 -13.86
CA ASP A 952 40.31 -26.66 -13.05
C ASP A 952 40.40 -28.00 -13.84
#